data_AF-A0A956L624-F1
#
_entry.id   AF-A0A956L624-F1
#
_cell.length_a   1.000
_cell.length_b   1.000
_cell.length_c   1.000
_cell.angle_alpha   90.00
_cell.angle_beta   90.00
_cell.angle_gamma   90.00
#
_symmetry.space_group_name_H-M   'P 1'
#
loop_
_entity.id
_entity.type
_entity.pdbx_description
1 polymer ?
#
loop_
_entity_poly.entity_id
_entity_poly.type
_entity_poly.pdbx_seq_one_letter_code
_entity_poly.pdbx_strand_id
1 'polypeptide(L)'
;RAERSAQLEQLRVLLGFPRGTNVSLHNLQQGASAEIDPTAETSVKAQIDALVARKLEATPDATSFGIHFGVTEFTVTPDQQTVQWLDWVGEAVRARRPDLRVEINDHITGHQPTEHFGDLGCPNGTNAQGRSDYYDLAFHTDPRLGVQVHTVMFYPLEGPARVYNQRSFAHKLCLMQQASAQGRPLTWFPEGSWWLSFDNPVPVYLPLYLWARGRDIELLEPLLAARGGGTLDGHRMFDSGHEWGYWQQDYAVGLWAWNADVTLPQVLGELFDPLCAPAAWREGCPARAEAIAVLQEVIEHQRELFLRREDWQGRPGGLYAYFAGEDDGDVLAASSGLEFRPVRVAFGEVMRWDADALAHFRATDLAALQQAAAAYEGWGARLEAVAPQVPAAGQPWLDEVRDGLEIDALRARHTALLYDAVLSVREAGLADDPAPGNAGYDAWTEALELIARVQDVVYRREQAYRYPPAQTYGGGLTEDTAVPNGTPYPYRVHTKTHLLTYWMSRQSKATAILVGQDEGTAQGLRLTEAIDGPGASLAVAWPDLPDLSGEVWVGDLSLAPPVDAVSLGEAPGYWPVTGQLVSGGAPIPVQGGVARSEVLATTPAGGMTLLFPDDPSAAGVLAGVLPSLRWAWIAEPMALVFAPDEDADGSVAFDQLVHASVMSGGPADFVTVPVTFALPVALASGGQPLTITVADAVLRGHVDADGLADPVVLDGQLSVDDIVHAAVALAGFDEAGTLALLAGVWGFDPADPPAWVPIEAALTLE
;
A
#
# COMPACT_ATOMS: atom_id res chain seq x y z
N ARG A 1 -11.71 30.37 -3.79
CA ARG A 1 -10.36 29.89 -4.19
C ARG A 1 -9.46 31.03 -4.66
N ALA A 2 -9.78 31.77 -5.72
CA ALA A 2 -8.96 32.88 -6.23
C ALA A 2 -8.62 33.94 -5.16
N GLU A 3 -9.60 34.37 -4.36
CA GLU A 3 -9.35 35.30 -3.23
C GLU A 3 -8.36 34.73 -2.21
N ARG A 4 -8.55 33.47 -1.81
CA ARG A 4 -7.63 32.80 -0.87
C ARG A 4 -6.22 32.69 -1.43
N SER A 5 -6.08 32.37 -2.73
CA SER A 5 -4.78 32.36 -3.41
C SER A 5 -4.12 33.73 -3.39
N ALA A 6 -4.87 34.81 -3.65
CA ALA A 6 -4.36 36.17 -3.56
C ALA A 6 -3.93 36.56 -2.12
N GLN A 7 -4.69 36.14 -1.11
CA GLN A 7 -4.34 36.34 0.30
C GLN A 7 -3.06 35.59 0.69
N LEU A 8 -2.92 34.33 0.26
CA LEU A 8 -1.72 33.53 0.51
C LEU A 8 -0.50 34.15 -0.19
N GLU A 9 -0.68 34.68 -1.39
CA GLU A 9 0.38 35.39 -2.09
C GLU A 9 0.78 36.69 -1.38
N GLN A 10 -0.17 37.48 -0.90
CA GLN A 10 0.12 38.66 -0.07
C GLN A 10 0.86 38.27 1.21
N LEU A 11 0.45 37.18 1.86
CA LEU A 11 1.09 36.66 3.07
C LEU A 11 2.52 36.18 2.78
N ARG A 12 2.74 35.48 1.67
CA ARG A 12 4.07 35.06 1.21
C ARG A 12 5.00 36.27 1.07
N VAL A 13 4.56 37.31 0.38
CA VAL A 13 5.33 38.56 0.21
C VAL A 13 5.58 39.24 1.56
N LEU A 14 4.55 39.34 2.41
CA LEU A 14 4.65 39.95 3.73
C LEU A 14 5.65 39.23 4.65
N LEU A 15 5.66 37.90 4.62
CA LEU A 15 6.56 37.05 5.42
C LEU A 15 7.93 36.85 4.77
N GLY A 16 8.14 37.39 3.56
CA GLY A 16 9.39 37.23 2.81
C GLY A 16 9.65 35.79 2.37
N PHE A 17 8.61 34.97 2.23
CA PHE A 17 8.78 33.58 1.80
C PHE A 17 9.25 33.52 0.34
N PRO A 18 10.41 32.90 0.07
CA PRO A 18 10.94 32.79 -1.28
C PRO A 18 9.96 32.03 -2.17
N ARG A 19 9.89 32.43 -3.45
CA ARG A 19 9.19 31.65 -4.45
C ARG A 19 10.17 30.71 -5.15
N GLY A 20 9.76 29.46 -5.31
CA GLY A 20 10.41 28.50 -6.18
C GLY A 20 9.60 28.29 -7.47
N THR A 21 10.26 27.76 -8.49
CA THR A 21 9.59 27.15 -9.65
C THR A 21 10.25 25.80 -9.92
N ASN A 22 9.66 24.95 -10.75
CA ASN A 22 10.22 23.63 -11.03
C ASN A 22 9.82 23.10 -12.42
N VAL A 23 10.48 22.01 -12.81
CA VAL A 23 10.04 21.14 -13.90
C VAL A 23 9.87 19.71 -13.40
N SER A 24 8.89 19.02 -13.98
CA SER A 24 8.72 17.57 -13.84
C SER A 24 9.05 16.89 -15.16
N LEU A 25 10.15 16.13 -15.19
CA LEU A 25 10.60 15.45 -16.42
C LEU A 25 9.66 14.29 -16.76
N HIS A 26 9.48 13.38 -15.82
CA HIS A 26 8.69 12.17 -16.00
C HIS A 26 7.61 11.98 -14.94
N ASN A 27 7.58 12.84 -13.93
CA ASN A 27 6.85 12.57 -12.69
C ASN A 27 5.34 12.50 -12.95
N LEU A 28 4.78 11.31 -12.78
CA LEU A 28 3.33 11.06 -12.76
C LEU A 28 2.79 10.93 -11.32
N GLN A 29 3.65 11.05 -10.32
CA GLN A 29 3.30 10.89 -8.92
C GLN A 29 2.67 12.17 -8.35
N GLN A 30 1.72 12.01 -7.42
CA GLN A 30 1.12 13.11 -6.65
C GLN A 30 0.45 14.22 -7.50
N GLY A 31 -0.13 13.85 -8.65
CA GLY A 31 -0.80 14.79 -9.55
C GLY A 31 0.15 15.63 -10.42
N ALA A 32 1.45 15.32 -10.41
CA ALA A 32 2.37 15.80 -11.43
C ALA A 32 2.13 15.08 -12.76
N SER A 33 2.46 15.73 -13.87
CA SER A 33 2.47 15.11 -15.20
C SER A 33 3.83 15.37 -15.86
N ALA A 34 4.25 14.46 -16.74
CA ALA A 34 5.44 14.65 -17.55
C ALA A 34 5.29 15.93 -18.41
N GLU A 35 6.24 16.86 -18.28
CA GLU A 35 6.22 18.12 -19.04
C GLU A 35 7.03 18.05 -20.35
N ILE A 36 7.63 16.89 -20.64
CA ILE A 36 8.40 16.61 -21.86
C ILE A 36 7.83 15.37 -22.55
N ASP A 37 7.84 15.40 -23.87
CA ASP A 37 7.39 14.30 -24.73
C ASP A 37 8.58 13.82 -25.58
N PRO A 38 9.25 12.72 -25.20
CA PRO A 38 10.40 12.19 -25.94
C PRO A 38 10.06 11.74 -27.37
N THR A 39 8.77 11.57 -27.69
CA THR A 39 8.29 11.13 -29.01
C THR A 39 8.05 12.28 -29.98
N ALA A 40 7.98 13.52 -29.50
CA ALA A 40 7.76 14.69 -30.34
C ALA A 40 8.94 14.96 -31.31
N GLU A 41 8.64 15.57 -32.47
CA GLU A 41 9.67 15.94 -33.46
C GLU A 41 10.74 16.91 -32.89
N THR A 42 10.36 17.71 -31.89
CA THR A 42 11.29 18.62 -31.20
C THR A 42 12.17 17.81 -30.26
N SER A 43 13.51 17.91 -30.40
CA SER A 43 14.43 17.21 -29.49
C SER A 43 14.16 17.53 -28.01
N VAL A 44 14.29 16.55 -27.12
CA VAL A 44 14.07 16.73 -25.66
C VAL A 44 14.85 17.91 -25.08
N LYS A 45 16.11 18.10 -25.49
CA LYS A 45 16.91 19.26 -25.06
C LYS A 45 16.24 20.60 -25.40
N ALA A 46 15.72 20.73 -26.62
CA ALA A 46 15.02 21.94 -27.04
C ALA A 46 13.69 22.13 -26.30
N GLN A 47 12.97 21.04 -25.99
CA GLN A 47 11.78 21.08 -25.13
C GLN A 47 12.13 21.59 -23.73
N ILE A 48 13.18 21.04 -23.10
CA ILE A 48 13.69 21.47 -21.79
C ILE A 48 14.09 22.95 -21.81
N ASP A 49 14.84 23.39 -22.82
CA ASP A 49 15.27 24.78 -22.98
C ASP A 49 14.07 25.74 -23.06
N ALA A 50 13.00 25.36 -23.79
CA ALA A 50 11.77 26.13 -23.90
C ALA A 50 10.95 26.11 -22.59
N LEU A 51 10.85 24.94 -21.95
CA LEU A 51 10.13 24.74 -20.70
C LEU A 51 10.75 25.58 -19.57
N VAL A 52 12.07 25.52 -19.39
CA VAL A 52 12.80 26.31 -18.39
C VAL A 52 12.60 27.81 -18.63
N ALA A 53 12.68 28.26 -19.89
CA ALA A 53 12.44 29.66 -20.22
C ALA A 53 11.03 30.10 -19.80
N ARG A 54 10.01 29.32 -20.14
CA ARG A 54 8.61 29.58 -19.77
C ARG A 54 8.39 29.62 -18.26
N LYS A 55 8.97 28.68 -17.51
CA LYS A 55 8.84 28.61 -16.03
C LYS A 55 9.49 29.82 -15.34
N LEU A 56 10.66 30.24 -15.83
CA LEU A 56 11.37 31.41 -15.30
C LEU A 56 10.67 32.73 -15.68
N GLU A 57 10.07 32.82 -16.86
CA GLU A 57 9.26 33.98 -17.27
C GLU A 57 7.96 34.09 -16.47
N ALA A 58 7.28 32.97 -16.22
CA ALA A 58 6.08 32.93 -15.38
C ALA A 58 6.36 33.27 -13.91
N THR A 59 7.60 33.02 -13.46
CA THR A 59 8.02 33.21 -12.07
C THR A 59 9.31 34.04 -11.98
N PRO A 60 9.27 35.33 -12.36
CA PRO A 60 10.49 36.15 -12.46
C PRO A 60 11.16 36.38 -11.10
N ASP A 61 10.40 36.34 -10.01
CA ASP A 61 10.86 36.46 -8.62
C ASP A 61 11.26 35.12 -7.98
N ALA A 62 11.44 34.06 -8.77
CA ALA A 62 11.98 32.81 -8.28
C ALA A 62 13.37 33.02 -7.64
N THR A 63 13.63 32.22 -6.60
CA THR A 63 14.91 32.15 -5.85
C THR A 63 15.51 30.75 -5.88
N SER A 64 14.71 29.75 -6.22
CA SER A 64 15.13 28.36 -6.44
C SER A 64 14.43 27.76 -7.66
N PHE A 65 15.05 26.72 -8.21
CA PHE A 65 14.53 25.93 -9.32
C PHE A 65 14.64 24.45 -8.97
N GLY A 66 13.51 23.76 -8.81
CA GLY A 66 13.45 22.33 -8.54
C GLY A 66 13.43 21.49 -9.82
N ILE A 67 14.03 20.31 -9.77
CA ILE A 67 13.94 19.29 -10.82
C ILE A 67 13.36 18.02 -10.20
N HIS A 68 12.18 17.63 -10.65
CA HIS A 68 11.56 16.36 -10.30
C HIS A 68 11.71 15.38 -11.48
N PHE A 69 12.08 14.14 -11.17
CA PHE A 69 12.25 13.08 -12.16
C PHE A 69 11.72 11.76 -11.59
N GLY A 70 11.75 10.69 -12.40
CA GLY A 70 11.07 9.42 -12.10
C GLY A 70 9.63 9.43 -12.60
N VAL A 71 9.13 8.25 -12.97
CA VAL A 71 7.76 8.08 -13.49
C VAL A 71 6.84 7.79 -12.30
N THR A 72 7.21 6.79 -11.48
CA THR A 72 6.64 6.48 -10.16
C THR A 72 7.77 6.03 -9.20
N GLU A 73 7.46 5.60 -7.97
CA GLU A 73 8.43 4.93 -7.08
C GLU A 73 8.76 3.48 -7.52
N PHE A 74 8.12 2.98 -8.58
CA PHE A 74 8.20 1.59 -9.05
C PHE A 74 8.55 1.45 -10.53
N THR A 75 8.58 2.55 -11.27
CA THR A 75 9.00 2.57 -12.68
C THR A 75 10.22 3.46 -12.93
N VAL A 76 11.05 3.11 -13.91
CA VAL A 76 12.29 3.83 -14.26
C VAL A 76 12.27 4.27 -15.72
N THR A 77 13.19 5.17 -16.07
CA THR A 77 13.55 5.46 -17.47
C THR A 77 15.03 5.13 -17.69
N PRO A 78 15.54 5.06 -18.94
CA PRO A 78 16.95 4.76 -19.18
C PRO A 78 17.88 5.72 -18.42
N ASP A 79 18.65 5.18 -17.48
CA ASP A 79 19.37 5.95 -16.45
C ASP A 79 20.33 7.02 -17.00
N GLN A 80 21.09 6.70 -18.06
CA GLN A 80 22.01 7.65 -18.71
C GLN A 80 21.26 8.82 -19.34
N GLN A 81 20.10 8.54 -19.91
CA GLN A 81 19.23 9.54 -20.51
C GLN A 81 18.64 10.44 -19.42
N THR A 82 18.19 9.88 -18.30
CA THR A 82 17.73 10.64 -17.13
C THR A 82 18.80 11.61 -16.63
N VAL A 83 20.03 11.13 -16.38
CA VAL A 83 21.14 11.98 -15.92
C VAL A 83 21.42 13.10 -16.91
N GLN A 84 21.46 12.79 -18.21
CA GLN A 84 21.65 13.80 -19.25
C GLN A 84 20.55 14.89 -19.23
N TRP A 85 19.30 14.51 -18.98
CA TRP A 85 18.20 15.47 -18.94
C TRP A 85 18.24 16.35 -17.69
N LEU A 86 18.59 15.78 -16.54
CA LEU A 86 18.85 16.56 -15.31
C LEU A 86 19.93 17.62 -15.54
N ASP A 87 21.04 17.23 -16.19
CA ASP A 87 22.11 18.17 -16.55
C ASP A 87 21.65 19.25 -17.52
N TRP A 88 20.87 18.90 -18.55
CA TRP A 88 20.31 19.88 -19.50
C TRP A 88 19.41 20.91 -18.84
N VAL A 89 18.57 20.49 -17.87
CA VAL A 89 17.76 21.44 -17.08
C VAL A 89 18.67 22.37 -16.28
N GLY A 90 19.66 21.81 -15.57
CA GLY A 90 20.61 22.59 -14.78
C GLY A 90 21.39 23.61 -15.60
N GLU A 91 21.88 23.23 -16.78
CA GLU A 91 22.54 24.11 -17.75
C GLU A 91 21.60 25.21 -18.24
N ALA A 92 20.37 24.87 -18.62
CA ALA A 92 19.39 25.80 -19.15
C ALA A 92 18.99 26.87 -18.12
N VAL A 93 18.82 26.48 -16.85
CA VAL A 93 18.52 27.41 -15.75
C VAL A 93 19.72 28.32 -15.50
N ARG A 94 20.93 27.76 -15.33
CA ARG A 94 22.13 28.55 -15.01
C ARG A 94 22.53 29.51 -16.12
N ALA A 95 22.26 29.18 -17.38
CA ALA A 95 22.51 30.08 -18.51
C ALA A 95 21.60 31.32 -18.48
N ARG A 96 20.38 31.20 -17.93
CA ARG A 96 19.37 32.27 -17.90
C ARG A 96 19.37 33.03 -16.57
N ARG A 97 19.57 32.30 -15.47
CA ARG A 97 19.49 32.76 -14.08
C ARG A 97 20.58 32.08 -13.25
N PRO A 98 21.86 32.49 -13.39
CA PRO A 98 22.98 31.91 -12.64
C PRO A 98 22.92 32.17 -11.13
N ASP A 99 22.02 33.05 -10.69
CA ASP A 99 21.73 33.38 -9.30
C ASP A 99 20.81 32.35 -8.61
N LEU A 100 20.08 31.53 -9.35
CA LEU A 100 19.15 30.55 -8.77
C LEU A 100 19.88 29.33 -8.24
N ARG A 101 19.43 28.87 -7.07
CA ARG A 101 19.74 27.53 -6.58
C ARG A 101 18.96 26.50 -7.39
N VAL A 102 19.64 25.61 -8.07
CA VAL A 102 19.02 24.48 -8.79
C VAL A 102 19.18 23.23 -7.96
N GLU A 103 18.08 22.54 -7.67
CA GLU A 103 18.09 21.32 -6.86
C GLU A 103 17.32 20.20 -7.52
N ILE A 104 17.86 18.99 -7.47
CA ILE A 104 17.22 17.77 -7.94
C ILE A 104 16.58 17.06 -6.74
N ASN A 105 15.32 16.67 -6.85
CA ASN A 105 14.65 15.88 -5.83
C ASN A 105 15.13 14.42 -5.91
N ASP A 106 15.78 13.95 -4.83
CA ASP A 106 16.22 12.57 -4.66
C ASP A 106 15.25 11.83 -3.73
N HIS A 107 14.29 11.13 -4.34
CA HIS A 107 13.26 10.37 -3.63
C HIS A 107 13.78 8.98 -3.18
N ILE A 108 12.91 8.21 -2.50
CA ILE A 108 13.10 6.78 -2.26
C ILE A 108 12.42 5.99 -3.38
N THR A 109 13.04 4.89 -3.80
CA THR A 109 12.49 3.93 -4.77
C THR A 109 12.25 2.57 -4.13
N GLY A 110 11.36 1.78 -4.76
CA GLY A 110 11.36 0.32 -4.73
C GLY A 110 12.63 -0.31 -5.32
N HIS A 111 12.63 -1.63 -5.52
CA HIS A 111 13.77 -2.38 -6.05
C HIS A 111 14.10 -2.02 -7.51
N GLN A 112 14.88 -0.95 -7.71
CA GLN A 112 15.19 -0.34 -9.01
C GLN A 112 16.68 -0.02 -9.17
N PRO A 113 17.55 -1.04 -9.29
CA PRO A 113 18.95 -0.82 -9.57
C PRO A 113 19.14 -0.19 -10.96
N THR A 114 19.99 0.83 -11.04
CA THR A 114 20.45 1.41 -12.31
C THR A 114 21.38 0.44 -13.06
N GLU A 115 21.38 0.51 -14.39
CA GLU A 115 22.20 -0.37 -15.24
C GLU A 115 23.65 0.12 -15.32
N HIS A 116 23.84 1.44 -15.38
CA HIS A 116 25.11 2.08 -15.72
C HIS A 116 25.79 2.80 -14.57
N PHE A 117 25.11 3.03 -13.45
CA PHE A 117 25.63 3.80 -12.33
C PHE A 117 25.86 2.91 -11.09
N GLY A 118 26.97 3.15 -10.39
CA GLY A 118 27.31 2.46 -9.14
C GLY A 118 26.92 3.29 -7.93
N ASP A 119 26.76 2.66 -6.77
CA ASP A 119 26.36 3.26 -5.49
C ASP A 119 27.35 4.29 -4.86
N LEU A 120 28.36 4.72 -5.62
CA LEU A 120 29.44 5.61 -5.17
C LEU A 120 30.22 5.10 -3.94
N GLY A 121 30.22 3.78 -3.72
CA GLY A 121 30.87 3.14 -2.58
C GLY A 121 30.06 3.24 -1.28
N CYS A 122 28.79 3.62 -1.37
CA CYS A 122 27.87 3.66 -0.24
C CYS A 122 27.25 2.28 0.04
N PRO A 123 26.72 2.05 1.25
CA PRO A 123 25.97 0.83 1.53
C PRO A 123 24.80 0.65 0.56
N ASN A 124 24.43 -0.60 0.33
CA ASN A 124 23.28 -0.95 -0.50
C ASN A 124 21.97 -0.35 0.06
N GLY A 125 21.19 0.29 -0.83
CA GLY A 125 19.80 0.67 -0.58
C GLY A 125 18.86 -0.52 -0.78
N THR A 126 18.18 -0.59 -1.92
CA THR A 126 17.25 -1.69 -2.25
C THR A 126 17.90 -2.93 -2.86
N ASN A 127 19.11 -2.82 -3.38
CA ASN A 127 19.71 -3.81 -4.27
C ASN A 127 21.05 -4.34 -3.74
N ALA A 128 21.42 -5.57 -4.06
CA ALA A 128 22.67 -6.20 -3.58
C ALA A 128 23.83 -6.09 -4.60
N GLN A 129 23.59 -5.46 -5.74
CA GLN A 129 24.46 -5.51 -6.93
C GLN A 129 25.53 -4.42 -6.95
N GLY A 130 25.63 -3.59 -5.89
CA GLY A 130 26.52 -2.42 -5.85
C GLY A 130 26.13 -1.35 -6.87
N ARG A 131 24.85 -1.33 -7.25
CA ARG A 131 24.28 -0.38 -8.22
C ARG A 131 23.59 0.74 -7.47
N SER A 132 23.62 1.93 -8.07
CA SER A 132 22.83 3.05 -7.57
C SER A 132 21.35 2.70 -7.66
N ASP A 133 20.57 3.07 -6.65
CA ASP A 133 19.12 3.08 -6.78
C ASP A 133 18.72 4.21 -7.75
N TYR A 134 17.57 4.10 -8.42
CA TYR A 134 17.22 5.01 -9.52
C TYR A 134 17.16 6.49 -9.14
N TYR A 135 16.60 6.85 -7.98
CA TYR A 135 16.59 8.27 -7.55
C TYR A 135 17.96 8.80 -7.11
N ASP A 136 18.90 7.90 -6.77
CA ASP A 136 20.28 8.29 -6.45
C ASP A 136 21.04 8.79 -7.70
N LEU A 137 20.47 8.66 -8.92
CA LEU A 137 20.97 9.29 -10.15
C LEU A 137 21.18 10.81 -10.00
N ALA A 138 20.47 11.46 -9.08
CA ALA A 138 20.70 12.85 -8.73
C ALA A 138 22.18 13.14 -8.35
N PHE A 139 22.86 12.20 -7.70
CA PHE A 139 24.27 12.33 -7.30
C PHE A 139 25.27 12.14 -8.44
N HIS A 140 24.82 11.60 -9.58
CA HIS A 140 25.63 11.37 -10.78
C HIS A 140 25.61 12.54 -11.79
N THR A 141 24.88 13.61 -11.48
CA THR A 141 24.77 14.83 -12.30
C THR A 141 25.93 15.82 -12.07
N ASP A 142 25.93 16.97 -12.74
CA ASP A 142 26.84 18.08 -12.46
C ASP A 142 26.85 18.46 -10.96
N PRO A 143 28.02 18.45 -10.26
CA PRO A 143 28.12 18.74 -8.83
C PRO A 143 27.74 20.17 -8.43
N ARG A 144 27.54 21.07 -9.40
CA ARG A 144 27.01 22.41 -9.15
C ARG A 144 25.50 22.40 -8.92
N LEU A 145 24.80 21.33 -9.28
CA LEU A 145 23.37 21.15 -9.00
C LEU A 145 23.21 20.57 -7.60
N GLY A 146 22.37 21.21 -6.79
CA GLY A 146 22.07 20.70 -5.45
C GLY A 146 21.21 19.45 -5.49
N VAL A 147 21.16 18.73 -4.37
CA VAL A 147 20.26 17.57 -4.19
C VAL A 147 19.40 17.77 -2.95
N GLN A 148 18.09 17.57 -3.11
CA GLN A 148 17.12 17.51 -2.02
C GLN A 148 16.90 16.03 -1.67
N VAL A 149 17.56 15.55 -0.61
CA VAL A 149 17.51 14.15 -0.20
C VAL A 149 16.27 13.90 0.63
N HIS A 150 15.38 13.06 0.13
CA HIS A 150 14.12 12.69 0.75
C HIS A 150 14.19 11.30 1.39
N THR A 151 13.60 11.16 2.57
CA THR A 151 13.43 9.90 3.30
C THR A 151 12.00 9.84 3.81
N VAL A 152 11.42 8.64 3.88
CA VAL A 152 9.98 8.49 4.17
C VAL A 152 9.73 7.89 5.56
N MET A 153 8.55 8.18 6.13
CA MET A 153 8.06 7.62 7.40
C MET A 153 8.96 7.93 8.63
N PHE A 154 8.73 7.24 9.76
CA PHE A 154 9.47 7.45 11.00
C PHE A 154 10.88 6.87 11.02
N TYR A 155 11.34 6.27 9.92
CA TYR A 155 12.66 5.66 9.87
C TYR A 155 13.75 6.76 9.91
N PRO A 156 14.76 6.62 10.77
CA PRO A 156 15.91 7.50 10.76
C PRO A 156 16.87 7.16 9.61
N LEU A 157 17.85 8.03 9.37
CA LEU A 157 18.93 7.83 8.40
C LEU A 157 19.83 6.63 8.70
N GLU A 158 19.74 6.06 9.91
CA GLU A 158 20.51 4.88 10.32
C GLU A 158 19.60 3.69 10.68
N GLY A 159 20.15 2.48 10.66
CA GLY A 159 19.40 1.29 11.07
C GLY A 159 18.36 0.81 10.04
N PRO A 160 17.55 -0.20 10.39
CA PRO A 160 16.61 -0.80 9.46
C PRO A 160 15.51 0.18 9.03
N ALA A 161 15.23 0.22 7.73
CA ALA A 161 14.09 0.93 7.15
C ALA A 161 13.42 0.01 6.15
N ARG A 162 12.22 -0.50 6.45
CA ARG A 162 11.52 -1.55 5.67
C ARG A 162 10.45 -0.97 4.76
N VAL A 163 10.77 0.08 4.05
CA VAL A 163 9.83 0.80 3.17
C VAL A 163 10.32 0.72 1.74
N TYR A 164 9.45 0.44 0.78
CA TYR A 164 9.82 0.27 -0.63
C TYR A 164 11.02 -0.69 -0.82
N ASN A 165 11.01 -1.85 -0.17
CA ASN A 165 12.12 -2.81 -0.16
C ASN A 165 13.48 -2.26 0.31
N GLN A 166 13.53 -1.08 0.92
CA GLN A 166 14.74 -0.55 1.51
C GLN A 166 15.21 -1.48 2.63
N ARG A 167 16.53 -1.48 2.83
CA ARG A 167 17.15 -2.12 4.00
C ARG A 167 17.39 -1.09 5.10
N SER A 168 17.78 0.11 4.70
CA SER A 168 18.20 1.21 5.56
C SER A 168 18.34 2.49 4.73
N PHE A 169 18.15 3.65 5.36
CA PHE A 169 18.51 4.94 4.76
C PHE A 169 19.99 5.33 4.94
N ALA A 170 20.82 4.43 5.47
CA ALA A 170 22.26 4.69 5.65
C ALA A 170 22.98 4.98 4.32
N HIS A 171 22.47 4.47 3.20
CA HIS A 171 22.96 4.80 1.87
C HIS A 171 22.79 6.29 1.54
N LYS A 172 21.62 6.89 1.86
CA LYS A 172 21.37 8.34 1.71
C LYS A 172 22.32 9.17 2.55
N LEU A 173 22.55 8.80 3.81
CA LEU A 173 23.52 9.49 4.67
C LEU A 173 24.93 9.46 4.07
N CYS A 174 25.35 8.31 3.55
CA CYS A 174 26.65 8.18 2.87
C CYS A 174 26.72 9.06 1.61
N LEU A 175 25.68 9.05 0.76
CA LEU A 175 25.62 9.88 -0.45
C LEU A 175 25.69 11.37 -0.11
N MET A 176 24.98 11.81 0.93
CA MET A 176 25.09 13.18 1.45
C MET A 176 26.51 13.53 1.91
N GLN A 177 27.18 12.62 2.63
CA GLN A 177 28.57 12.84 3.07
C GLN A 177 29.52 12.97 1.87
N GLN A 178 29.39 12.10 0.87
CA GLN A 178 30.20 12.13 -0.36
C GLN A 178 29.95 13.41 -1.16
N ALA A 179 28.68 13.78 -1.34
CA ALA A 179 28.27 15.00 -2.05
C ALA A 179 28.79 16.26 -1.35
N SER A 180 28.69 16.30 -0.01
CA SER A 180 29.22 17.39 0.80
C SER A 180 30.74 17.54 0.66
N ALA A 181 31.48 16.43 0.66
CA ALA A 181 32.92 16.43 0.42
C ALA A 181 33.31 16.95 -0.98
N GLN A 182 32.41 16.85 -1.96
CA GLN A 182 32.58 17.39 -3.32
C GLN A 182 32.15 18.85 -3.46
N GLY A 183 31.62 19.47 -2.40
CA GLY A 183 31.11 20.84 -2.45
C GLY A 183 29.73 20.98 -3.10
N ARG A 184 28.99 19.87 -3.28
CA ARG A 184 27.64 19.89 -3.86
C ARG A 184 26.63 20.44 -2.83
N PRO A 185 25.76 21.42 -3.17
CA PRO A 185 24.72 21.92 -2.26
C PRO A 185 23.74 20.82 -1.84
N LEU A 186 23.34 20.80 -0.57
CA LEU A 186 22.43 19.78 -0.05
C LEU A 186 21.26 20.41 0.70
N THR A 187 20.08 19.82 0.52
CA THR A 187 18.91 19.99 1.37
C THR A 187 18.48 18.61 1.85
N TRP A 188 18.09 18.47 3.11
CA TRP A 188 17.44 17.26 3.62
C TRP A 188 15.95 17.51 3.78
N PHE A 189 15.13 16.55 3.35
CA PHE A 189 13.67 16.67 3.31
C PHE A 189 12.99 15.38 3.78
N PRO A 190 12.98 15.06 5.08
CA PRO A 190 12.28 13.89 5.57
C PRO A 190 10.75 14.06 5.48
N GLU A 191 10.07 12.93 5.39
CA GLU A 191 8.63 12.78 5.55
C GLU A 191 8.25 12.50 7.00
N GLY A 192 7.12 13.06 7.42
CA GLY A 192 6.50 12.87 8.73
C GLY A 192 5.14 12.21 8.69
N SER A 193 4.62 11.96 7.49
CA SER A 193 3.23 11.59 7.26
C SER A 193 3.13 10.82 5.95
N TRP A 194 2.57 9.62 5.91
CA TRP A 194 2.47 8.83 4.68
C TRP A 194 1.05 8.31 4.42
N TRP A 195 0.59 8.54 3.19
CA TRP A 195 -0.83 8.45 2.83
C TRP A 195 -1.30 7.06 2.36
N LEU A 196 -0.38 6.22 1.89
CA LEU A 196 -0.65 4.88 1.36
C LEU A 196 -0.89 3.85 2.49
N SER A 197 -1.92 4.06 3.32
CA SER A 197 -2.32 3.12 4.39
C SER A 197 -1.34 2.94 5.58
N PHE A 198 -0.26 3.72 5.71
CA PHE A 198 0.64 3.65 6.88
C PHE A 198 0.05 4.36 8.10
N ASP A 199 0.23 5.68 8.22
CA ASP A 199 -0.19 6.48 9.38
C ASP A 199 -1.27 7.52 9.07
N ASN A 200 -1.24 8.26 7.95
CA ASN A 200 -2.25 9.31 7.71
C ASN A 200 -3.71 8.81 7.71
N PRO A 201 -4.05 7.65 7.09
CA PRO A 201 -5.43 7.20 7.02
C PRO A 201 -5.84 6.31 8.20
N VAL A 202 -5.02 6.24 9.26
CA VAL A 202 -5.29 5.48 10.49
C VAL A 202 -5.09 6.39 11.70
N PRO A 203 -5.97 6.39 12.70
CA PRO A 203 -5.72 7.17 13.89
C PRO A 203 -4.65 6.44 14.74
N VAL A 204 -3.40 6.88 14.65
CA VAL A 204 -2.23 6.41 15.44
C VAL A 204 -1.42 7.61 15.93
N TYR A 205 -0.75 7.49 17.08
CA TYR A 205 0.07 8.55 17.65
C TYR A 205 1.55 8.16 17.66
N LEU A 206 2.37 8.84 16.87
CA LEU A 206 3.75 8.41 16.58
C LEU A 206 4.81 9.44 17.04
N PRO A 207 4.95 9.73 18.35
CA PRO A 207 6.02 10.59 18.83
C PRO A 207 7.42 10.02 18.56
N LEU A 208 7.53 8.75 18.13
CA LEU A 208 8.74 8.17 17.54
C LEU A 208 9.40 9.09 16.49
N TYR A 209 8.61 9.80 15.69
CA TYR A 209 9.14 10.78 14.73
C TYR A 209 10.01 11.85 15.39
N LEU A 210 9.67 12.33 16.59
CA LEU A 210 10.49 13.30 17.32
C LEU A 210 11.90 12.77 17.56
N TRP A 211 12.02 11.50 17.96
CA TRP A 211 13.32 10.88 18.14
C TRP A 211 14.06 10.68 16.82
N ALA A 212 13.38 10.15 15.79
CA ALA A 212 14.01 9.89 14.49
C ALA A 212 14.55 11.17 13.87
N ARG A 213 13.76 12.24 13.84
CA ARG A 213 14.17 13.54 13.29
C ARG A 213 15.28 14.18 14.15
N GLY A 214 15.19 14.09 15.47
CA GLY A 214 16.27 14.56 16.35
C GLY A 214 17.59 13.80 16.13
N ARG A 215 17.52 12.47 15.98
CA ARG A 215 18.68 11.62 15.68
C ARG A 215 19.31 11.96 14.34
N ASP A 216 18.49 12.22 13.33
CA ASP A 216 19.00 12.60 12.01
C ASP A 216 19.69 13.96 12.02
N ILE A 217 19.20 14.92 12.81
CA ILE A 217 19.91 16.20 13.03
C ILE A 217 21.28 15.98 13.65
N GLU A 218 21.42 15.08 14.63
CA GLU A 218 22.74 14.72 15.20
C GLU A 218 23.68 14.13 14.13
N LEU A 219 23.16 13.26 13.26
CA LEU A 219 23.93 12.63 12.18
C LEU A 219 24.35 13.63 11.09
N LEU A 220 23.51 14.63 10.83
CA LEU A 220 23.70 15.63 9.78
C LEU A 220 24.45 16.88 10.26
N GLU A 221 24.60 17.08 11.57
CA GLU A 221 25.33 18.21 12.16
C GLU A 221 26.71 18.46 11.52
N PRO A 222 27.54 17.42 11.26
CA PRO A 222 28.84 17.61 10.62
C PRO A 222 28.77 18.15 9.19
N LEU A 223 27.62 18.03 8.52
CA LEU A 223 27.41 18.49 7.14
C LEU A 223 26.93 19.94 7.05
N LEU A 224 26.60 20.57 8.18
CA LEU A 224 26.00 21.91 8.18
C LEU A 224 26.97 22.98 7.66
N ALA A 225 26.56 23.67 6.60
CA ALA A 225 27.32 24.76 5.99
C ALA A 225 27.52 25.94 6.96
N ALA A 226 26.50 26.26 7.77
CA ALA A 226 26.56 27.33 8.78
C ALA A 226 27.62 27.09 9.88
N ARG A 227 28.06 25.83 10.06
CA ARG A 227 29.11 25.44 11.01
C ARG A 227 30.48 25.25 10.33
N GLY A 228 30.57 25.49 9.02
CA GLY A 228 31.76 25.24 8.23
C GLY A 228 32.10 23.74 8.06
N GLY A 229 31.14 22.85 8.34
CA GLY A 229 31.35 21.40 8.30
C GLY A 229 31.12 20.77 6.93
N GLY A 230 30.19 21.32 6.13
CA GLY A 230 29.83 20.78 4.82
C GLY A 230 28.99 21.72 3.97
N THR A 231 28.08 21.16 3.18
CA THR A 231 27.24 21.89 2.22
C THR A 231 25.73 21.79 2.47
N LEU A 232 25.32 21.15 3.57
CA LEU A 232 23.92 21.08 3.98
C LEU A 232 23.49 22.44 4.54
N ASP A 233 22.59 23.09 3.84
CA ASP A 233 22.09 24.44 4.18
C ASP A 233 20.56 24.53 4.17
N GLY A 234 19.87 23.44 3.83
CA GLY A 234 18.41 23.33 3.81
C GLY A 234 17.90 22.14 4.62
N HIS A 235 16.82 22.37 5.35
CA HIS A 235 16.01 21.33 5.99
C HIS A 235 14.53 21.68 5.77
N ARG A 236 13.75 20.75 5.24
CA ARG A 236 12.31 20.90 5.01
C ARG A 236 11.61 19.67 5.58
N MET A 237 10.37 19.80 6.03
CA MET A 237 9.56 18.66 6.46
C MET A 237 8.46 18.43 5.44
N PHE A 238 8.29 17.21 4.94
CA PHE A 238 7.08 16.81 4.24
C PHE A 238 6.08 16.33 5.29
N ASP A 239 5.02 17.10 5.49
CA ASP A 239 3.95 16.74 6.40
C ASP A 239 2.61 17.14 5.77
N SER A 240 1.61 16.33 6.05
CA SER A 240 0.19 16.56 5.82
C SER A 240 -0.38 17.58 6.80
N GLY A 241 0.10 17.61 8.05
CA GLY A 241 -0.24 18.59 9.08
C GLY A 241 -1.64 18.43 9.67
N HIS A 242 -2.27 17.26 9.52
CA HIS A 242 -3.64 16.98 9.96
C HIS A 242 -3.75 15.78 10.91
N GLU A 243 -2.66 15.02 11.08
CA GLU A 243 -2.57 13.84 11.91
C GLU A 243 -2.34 14.18 13.38
N TRP A 244 -2.63 13.22 14.25
CA TRP A 244 -2.65 13.44 15.68
C TRP A 244 -1.22 13.52 16.24
N GLY A 245 -0.90 14.63 16.88
CA GLY A 245 0.43 14.89 17.42
C GLY A 245 1.47 15.38 16.42
N TYR A 246 1.17 15.46 15.12
CA TYR A 246 2.18 15.80 14.10
C TYR A 246 2.65 17.25 14.16
N TRP A 247 1.86 18.13 14.76
CA TRP A 247 2.34 19.47 15.09
C TRP A 247 3.57 19.44 16.01
N GLN A 248 3.77 18.39 16.81
CA GLN A 248 4.93 18.25 17.68
C GLN A 248 6.20 18.03 16.85
N GLN A 249 6.15 17.18 15.82
CA GLN A 249 7.29 16.96 14.92
C GLN A 249 7.56 18.18 14.06
N ASP A 250 6.53 18.84 13.54
CA ASP A 250 6.66 20.10 12.78
C ASP A 250 7.36 21.17 13.62
N TYR A 251 6.93 21.31 14.88
CA TYR A 251 7.53 22.24 15.82
C TYR A 251 8.99 21.88 16.12
N ALA A 252 9.27 20.61 16.42
CA ALA A 252 10.61 20.12 16.72
C ALA A 252 11.57 20.34 15.55
N VAL A 253 11.17 19.95 14.34
CA VAL A 253 11.93 20.14 13.11
C VAL A 253 12.13 21.63 12.81
N GLY A 254 11.11 22.45 12.98
CA GLY A 254 11.24 23.91 12.85
C GLY A 254 12.26 24.50 13.84
N LEU A 255 12.26 24.02 15.09
CA LEU A 255 13.22 24.43 16.11
C LEU A 255 14.64 23.98 15.79
N TRP A 256 14.83 22.73 15.32
CA TRP A 256 16.14 22.23 14.89
C TRP A 256 16.67 22.88 13.62
N ALA A 257 15.79 23.23 12.69
CA ALA A 257 16.16 24.01 11.50
C ALA A 257 16.69 25.41 11.87
N TRP A 258 16.19 25.99 12.97
CA TRP A 258 16.70 27.24 13.52
C TRP A 258 17.97 27.04 14.38
N ASN A 259 17.96 26.03 15.24
CA ASN A 259 19.05 25.74 16.17
C ASN A 259 19.23 24.22 16.38
N ALA A 260 20.21 23.66 15.67
CA ALA A 260 20.56 22.24 15.75
C ALA A 260 21.16 21.82 17.12
N ASP A 261 21.53 22.74 18.01
CA ASP A 261 22.05 22.39 19.35
C ASP A 261 20.94 22.09 20.37
N VAL A 262 19.67 22.34 20.02
CA VAL A 262 18.56 22.04 20.91
C VAL A 262 18.42 20.52 21.04
N THR A 263 18.52 20.02 22.26
CA THR A 263 18.34 18.60 22.54
C THR A 263 16.86 18.22 22.57
N LEU A 264 16.52 16.97 22.26
CA LEU A 264 15.13 16.49 22.35
C LEU A 264 14.47 16.80 23.71
N PRO A 265 15.10 16.61 24.90
CA PRO A 265 14.50 17.01 26.18
C PRO A 265 14.17 18.50 26.29
N GLN A 266 14.94 19.38 25.64
CA GLN A 266 14.63 20.81 25.58
C GLN A 266 13.42 21.09 24.69
N VAL A 267 13.33 20.43 23.52
CA VAL A 267 12.15 20.49 22.64
C VAL A 267 10.90 20.04 23.40
N LEU A 268 10.96 18.88 24.06
CA LEU A 268 9.84 18.37 24.86
C LEU A 268 9.48 19.34 26.00
N GLY A 269 10.47 20.02 26.56
CA GLY A 269 10.27 21.10 27.51
C GLY A 269 9.37 22.20 26.95
N GLU A 270 9.72 22.75 25.79
CA GLU A 270 8.95 23.83 25.15
C GLU A 270 7.55 23.37 24.70
N LEU A 271 7.44 22.15 24.15
CA LEU A 271 6.16 21.55 23.75
C LEU A 271 5.16 21.45 24.92
N PHE A 272 5.65 21.16 26.13
CA PHE A 272 4.82 20.97 27.32
C PHE A 272 4.82 22.14 28.31
N ASP A 273 5.46 23.27 27.99
CA ASP A 273 5.33 24.51 28.78
C ASP A 273 3.87 24.94 28.99
N PRO A 274 2.95 24.82 28.00
CA PRO A 274 1.53 25.14 28.18
C PRO A 274 0.82 24.34 29.28
N LEU A 275 1.38 23.20 29.72
CA LEU A 275 0.83 22.41 30.83
C LEU A 275 1.07 23.06 32.20
N CYS A 276 1.88 24.11 32.25
CA CYS A 276 2.17 24.90 33.44
C CYS A 276 1.54 26.29 33.35
N ALA A 277 1.32 26.92 34.50
CA ALA A 277 1.02 28.35 34.53
C ALA A 277 2.17 29.14 33.88
N PRO A 278 1.90 30.23 33.13
CA PRO A 278 2.95 31.00 32.44
C PRO A 278 4.12 31.45 33.32
N ALA A 279 3.86 31.74 34.59
CA ALA A 279 4.89 32.13 35.55
C ALA A 279 5.85 30.99 35.95
N ALA A 280 5.54 29.75 35.57
CA ALA A 280 6.28 28.54 35.93
C ALA A 280 6.85 27.80 34.69
N TRP A 281 6.77 28.37 33.48
CA TRP A 281 7.33 27.73 32.27
C TRP A 281 8.83 27.45 32.42
N ARG A 282 9.57 28.39 33.00
CA ARG A 282 11.03 28.28 33.14
C ARG A 282 11.45 27.23 34.17
N GLU A 283 10.77 27.19 35.31
CA GLU A 283 11.06 26.24 36.40
C GLU A 283 10.41 24.86 36.15
N GLY A 284 9.36 24.82 35.34
CA GLY A 284 8.50 23.67 35.14
C GLY A 284 7.44 23.49 36.24
N CYS A 285 6.59 22.49 36.05
CA CYS A 285 5.57 22.06 36.99
C CYS A 285 5.42 20.53 36.94
N PRO A 286 4.76 19.89 37.93
CA PRO A 286 4.62 18.43 37.96
C PRO A 286 3.95 17.86 36.70
N ALA A 287 2.90 18.50 36.17
CA ALA A 287 2.21 18.02 34.97
C ALA A 287 3.12 17.99 33.73
N ARG A 288 3.94 19.03 33.53
CA ARG A 288 4.95 19.08 32.46
C ARG A 288 6.02 18.01 32.64
N ALA A 289 6.54 17.84 33.86
CA ALA A 289 7.55 16.81 34.14
C ALA A 289 7.02 15.40 33.85
N GLU A 290 5.77 15.13 34.25
CA GLU A 290 5.12 13.85 33.98
C GLU A 290 4.87 13.63 32.50
N ALA A 291 4.40 14.66 31.77
CA ALA A 291 4.17 14.58 30.32
C ALA A 291 5.47 14.30 29.54
N ILE A 292 6.58 14.96 29.92
CA ILE A 292 7.89 14.70 29.32
C ILE A 292 8.33 13.25 29.60
N ALA A 293 8.22 12.79 30.85
CA ALA A 293 8.62 11.44 31.24
C ALA A 293 7.80 10.37 30.48
N VAL A 294 6.47 10.53 30.43
CA VAL A 294 5.59 9.66 29.66
C VAL A 294 5.97 9.65 28.19
N LEU A 295 6.15 10.82 27.57
CA LEU A 295 6.46 10.87 26.15
C LEU A 295 7.82 10.24 25.81
N GLN A 296 8.83 10.41 26.68
CA GLN A 296 10.11 9.73 26.52
C GLN A 296 9.99 8.21 26.61
N GLU A 297 9.19 7.70 27.55
CA GLU A 297 8.92 6.26 27.66
C GLU A 297 8.16 5.71 26.45
N VAL A 298 7.17 6.46 25.94
CA VAL A 298 6.42 6.12 24.73
C VAL A 298 7.34 6.08 23.52
N ILE A 299 8.20 7.09 23.35
CA ILE A 299 9.19 7.13 22.28
C ILE A 299 10.10 5.90 22.35
N GLU A 300 10.66 5.56 23.51
CA GLU A 300 11.54 4.39 23.62
C GLU A 300 10.78 3.08 23.36
N HIS A 301 9.54 2.98 23.84
CA HIS A 301 8.71 1.81 23.57
C HIS A 301 8.44 1.65 22.07
N GLN A 302 8.08 2.73 21.37
CA GLN A 302 7.87 2.71 19.92
C GLN A 302 9.17 2.43 19.16
N ARG A 303 10.32 2.93 19.61
CA ARG A 303 11.62 2.57 19.01
C ARG A 303 11.88 1.08 19.13
N GLU A 304 11.68 0.52 20.30
CA GLU A 304 11.88 -0.91 20.51
C GLU A 304 10.89 -1.73 19.68
N LEU A 305 9.60 -1.38 19.72
CA LEU A 305 8.54 -2.12 19.07
C LEU A 305 8.56 -2.00 17.54
N PHE A 306 8.74 -0.79 17.01
CA PHE A 306 8.55 -0.46 15.59
C PHE A 306 9.84 -0.40 14.77
N LEU A 307 11.03 -0.41 15.39
CA LEU A 307 12.31 -0.41 14.67
C LEU A 307 13.21 -1.61 14.95
N ARG A 308 13.08 -2.25 16.12
CA ARG A 308 14.04 -3.27 16.58
C ARG A 308 13.44 -4.65 16.72
N ARG A 309 12.31 -4.76 17.42
CA ARG A 309 11.70 -6.05 17.73
C ARG A 309 11.29 -6.73 16.44
N GLU A 310 11.67 -7.99 16.33
CA GLU A 310 11.30 -8.84 15.21
C GLU A 310 9.83 -9.27 15.33
N ASP A 311 9.14 -9.33 14.19
CA ASP A 311 7.86 -10.02 14.08
C ASP A 311 8.05 -11.54 13.96
N TRP A 312 6.96 -12.28 13.76
CA TRP A 312 7.00 -13.74 13.64
C TRP A 312 7.85 -14.25 12.46
N GLN A 313 8.10 -13.41 11.43
CA GLN A 313 8.97 -13.72 10.29
C GLN A 313 10.43 -13.34 10.53
N GLY A 314 10.78 -12.84 11.72
CA GLY A 314 12.12 -12.37 12.02
C GLY A 314 12.43 -11.00 11.40
N ARG A 315 11.43 -10.19 11.02
CA ARG A 315 11.63 -8.87 10.40
C ARG A 315 11.76 -7.79 11.49
N PRO A 316 12.91 -7.11 11.64
CA PRO A 316 13.06 -6.03 12.62
C PRO A 316 12.10 -4.89 12.33
N GLY A 317 11.35 -4.45 13.35
CA GLY A 317 10.33 -3.41 13.24
C GLY A 317 9.02 -3.87 12.58
N GLY A 318 8.89 -5.16 12.27
CA GLY A 318 7.70 -5.72 11.61
C GLY A 318 6.41 -5.55 12.42
N LEU A 319 6.52 -5.36 13.75
CA LEU A 319 5.35 -5.18 14.61
C LEU A 319 4.57 -3.88 14.35
N TYR A 320 5.14 -2.89 13.66
CA TYR A 320 4.39 -1.72 13.23
C TYR A 320 3.27 -2.07 12.22
N ALA A 321 3.42 -3.15 11.45
CA ALA A 321 2.40 -3.60 10.49
C ALA A 321 1.02 -3.81 11.15
N TYR A 322 0.99 -4.16 12.44
CA TYR A 322 -0.24 -4.34 13.22
C TYR A 322 -0.90 -3.01 13.61
N PHE A 323 -0.15 -1.92 13.69
CA PHE A 323 -0.65 -0.58 14.01
C PHE A 323 -1.06 0.20 12.78
N ALA A 324 -0.31 0.05 11.68
CA ALA A 324 -0.60 0.65 10.38
C ALA A 324 -2.00 0.30 9.88
N GLY A 325 -2.45 0.97 8.82
CA GLY A 325 -3.56 0.50 8.00
C GLY A 325 -3.20 -0.77 7.25
N GLU A 326 -4.09 -1.23 6.37
CA GLU A 326 -3.84 -2.29 5.39
C GLU A 326 -5.03 -2.32 4.44
N ASP A 327 -4.81 -1.91 3.20
CA ASP A 327 -5.74 -2.18 2.12
C ASP A 327 -5.23 -3.34 1.25
N ASP A 328 -6.09 -3.82 0.36
CA ASP A 328 -5.75 -4.96 -0.47
C ASP A 328 -4.66 -4.58 -1.49
N GLY A 329 -4.45 -3.28 -1.77
CA GLY A 329 -3.31 -2.79 -2.53
C GLY A 329 -1.96 -3.10 -1.86
N ASP A 330 -1.85 -2.93 -0.54
CA ASP A 330 -0.65 -3.32 0.22
C ASP A 330 -0.37 -4.82 0.12
N VAL A 331 -1.43 -5.63 0.29
CA VAL A 331 -1.34 -7.10 0.32
C VAL A 331 -0.92 -7.62 -1.05
N LEU A 332 -1.54 -7.12 -2.12
CA LEU A 332 -1.18 -7.45 -3.49
C LEU A 332 0.26 -7.03 -3.80
N ALA A 333 0.63 -5.80 -3.46
CA ALA A 333 1.98 -5.30 -3.68
C ALA A 333 3.03 -6.17 -2.96
N ALA A 334 2.79 -6.52 -1.70
CA ALA A 334 3.66 -7.42 -0.94
C ALA A 334 3.74 -8.82 -1.57
N SER A 335 2.62 -9.39 -2.03
CA SER A 335 2.60 -10.70 -2.70
C SER A 335 3.38 -10.72 -4.03
N SER A 336 3.45 -9.57 -4.72
CA SER A 336 4.24 -9.38 -5.95
C SER A 336 5.73 -9.12 -5.70
N GLY A 337 6.16 -9.06 -4.43
CA GLY A 337 7.53 -8.68 -4.05
C GLY A 337 7.81 -7.17 -4.06
N LEU A 338 6.80 -6.34 -4.33
CA LEU A 338 6.84 -4.88 -4.28
C LEU A 338 6.32 -4.38 -2.93
N GLU A 339 6.94 -4.81 -1.83
CA GLU A 339 6.50 -4.45 -0.49
C GLU A 339 6.71 -2.94 -0.22
N PHE A 340 5.62 -2.17 -0.17
CA PHE A 340 5.66 -0.74 0.18
C PHE A 340 6.08 -0.54 1.64
N ARG A 341 5.63 -1.43 2.51
CA ARG A 341 5.88 -1.51 3.95
C ARG A 341 5.58 -2.93 4.40
N PRO A 342 6.05 -3.36 5.58
CA PRO A 342 5.69 -4.68 6.09
C PRO A 342 4.17 -4.82 6.20
N VAL A 343 3.63 -5.87 5.59
CA VAL A 343 2.24 -6.29 5.79
C VAL A 343 2.15 -7.25 6.97
N ARG A 344 1.00 -7.25 7.66
CA ARG A 344 0.75 -8.16 8.77
C ARG A 344 0.35 -9.53 8.24
N VAL A 345 0.35 -10.55 9.11
CA VAL A 345 -0.10 -11.91 8.74
C VAL A 345 -1.56 -11.90 8.32
N ALA A 346 -1.87 -12.42 7.13
CA ALA A 346 -3.25 -12.60 6.69
C ALA A 346 -3.95 -13.64 7.60
N PHE A 347 -5.23 -13.44 7.94
CA PHE A 347 -5.91 -14.42 8.79
C PHE A 347 -6.06 -15.77 8.07
N GLY A 348 -6.28 -15.79 6.76
CA GLY A 348 -6.23 -17.02 5.96
C GLY A 348 -4.90 -17.77 6.05
N GLU A 349 -3.77 -17.08 6.27
CA GLU A 349 -2.47 -17.74 6.52
C GLU A 349 -2.45 -18.41 7.90
N VAL A 350 -2.95 -17.73 8.94
CA VAL A 350 -3.08 -18.29 10.30
C VAL A 350 -3.92 -19.57 10.29
N MET A 351 -4.98 -19.62 9.48
CA MET A 351 -5.84 -20.81 9.36
C MET A 351 -5.12 -22.04 8.76
N ARG A 352 -3.96 -21.87 8.14
CA ARG A 352 -3.13 -22.96 7.59
C ARG A 352 -2.05 -23.43 8.56
N TRP A 353 -1.79 -22.69 9.64
CA TRP A 353 -0.73 -23.00 10.59
C TRP A 353 -0.99 -24.27 11.39
N ASP A 354 0.09 -24.90 11.83
CA ASP A 354 0.08 -26.00 12.79
C ASP A 354 0.16 -25.49 14.24
N ALA A 355 0.11 -26.41 15.21
CA ALA A 355 0.15 -26.05 16.63
C ALA A 355 1.43 -25.30 17.04
N ASP A 356 2.57 -25.59 16.42
CA ASP A 356 3.86 -24.99 16.76
C ASP A 356 3.92 -23.54 16.25
N ALA A 357 3.47 -23.29 15.02
CA ALA A 357 3.37 -21.95 14.46
C ALA A 357 2.37 -21.07 15.24
N LEU A 358 1.21 -21.62 15.64
CA LEU A 358 0.25 -20.93 16.50
C LEU A 358 0.87 -20.55 17.85
N ALA A 359 1.54 -21.50 18.50
CA ALA A 359 2.22 -21.26 19.78
C ALA A 359 3.35 -20.22 19.66
N HIS A 360 4.11 -20.25 18.56
CA HIS A 360 5.16 -19.28 18.28
C HIS A 360 4.58 -17.86 18.15
N PHE A 361 3.56 -17.67 17.31
CA PHE A 361 2.92 -16.38 17.11
C PHE A 361 2.29 -15.82 18.39
N ARG A 362 1.67 -16.68 19.21
CA ARG A 362 1.15 -16.30 20.54
C ARG A 362 2.27 -15.76 21.44
N ALA A 363 3.43 -16.42 21.44
CA ALA A 363 4.56 -16.07 22.29
C ALA A 363 5.34 -14.84 21.79
N THR A 364 5.27 -14.50 20.51
CA THR A 364 5.98 -13.35 19.91
C THR A 364 5.05 -12.15 19.75
N ASP A 365 4.25 -12.13 18.70
CA ASP A 365 3.57 -10.97 18.16
C ASP A 365 2.34 -10.64 19.00
N LEU A 366 1.52 -11.64 19.31
CA LEU A 366 0.31 -11.45 20.13
C LEU A 366 0.69 -10.94 21.54
N ALA A 367 1.71 -11.55 22.16
CA ALA A 367 2.21 -11.09 23.45
C ALA A 367 2.78 -9.66 23.38
N ALA A 368 3.45 -9.27 22.28
CA ALA A 368 3.93 -7.91 22.08
C ALA A 368 2.77 -6.90 22.01
N LEU A 369 1.70 -7.23 21.27
CA LEU A 369 0.53 -6.38 21.13
C LEU A 369 -0.21 -6.20 22.46
N GLN A 370 -0.37 -7.27 23.24
CA GLN A 370 -0.98 -7.20 24.57
C GLN A 370 -0.14 -6.34 25.53
N GLN A 371 1.18 -6.49 25.50
CA GLN A 371 2.11 -5.67 26.29
C GLN A 371 2.03 -4.19 25.89
N ALA A 372 1.99 -3.90 24.59
CA ALA A 372 1.85 -2.55 24.06
C ALA A 372 0.53 -1.90 24.52
N ALA A 373 -0.59 -2.61 24.39
CA ALA A 373 -1.90 -2.13 24.85
C ALA A 373 -1.87 -1.73 26.34
N ALA A 374 -1.33 -2.61 27.20
CA ALA A 374 -1.23 -2.34 28.63
C ALA A 374 -0.30 -1.16 28.95
N ALA A 375 0.81 -1.01 28.22
CA ALA A 375 1.74 0.09 28.40
C ALA A 375 1.09 1.45 28.05
N TYR A 376 0.41 1.53 26.90
CA TYR A 376 -0.30 2.73 26.46
C TYR A 376 -1.42 3.14 27.42
N GLU A 377 -2.21 2.19 27.95
CA GLU A 377 -3.21 2.46 28.99
C GLU A 377 -2.57 3.00 30.27
N GLY A 378 -1.43 2.41 30.69
CA GLY A 378 -0.68 2.85 31.85
C GLY A 378 -0.19 4.30 31.73
N TRP A 379 0.34 4.68 30.57
CA TRP A 379 0.75 6.06 30.29
C TRP A 379 -0.43 7.03 30.24
N GLY A 380 -1.54 6.63 29.61
CA GLY A 380 -2.78 7.41 29.60
C GLY A 380 -3.30 7.69 31.01
N ALA A 381 -3.27 6.70 31.89
CA ALA A 381 -3.68 6.84 33.30
C ALA A 381 -2.77 7.80 34.09
N ARG A 382 -1.45 7.79 33.82
CA ARG A 382 -0.50 8.73 34.43
C ARG A 382 -0.78 10.18 34.03
N LEU A 383 -1.08 10.41 32.74
CA LEU A 383 -1.43 11.75 32.25
C LEU A 383 -2.77 12.23 32.79
N GLU A 384 -3.77 11.35 32.93
CA GLU A 384 -5.05 11.70 33.54
C GLU A 384 -4.87 12.10 35.02
N ALA A 385 -3.98 11.46 35.76
CA ALA A 385 -3.71 11.80 37.16
C ALA A 385 -3.16 13.22 37.35
N VAL A 386 -2.50 13.80 36.33
CA VAL A 386 -1.99 15.17 36.36
C VAL A 386 -2.91 16.18 35.67
N ALA A 387 -3.95 15.74 34.95
CA ALA A 387 -4.89 16.61 34.24
C ALA A 387 -5.52 17.70 35.14
N PRO A 388 -5.94 17.43 36.40
CA PRO A 388 -6.49 18.47 37.28
C PRO A 388 -5.51 19.60 37.64
N GLN A 389 -4.22 19.41 37.39
CA GLN A 389 -3.16 20.39 37.66
C GLN A 389 -2.86 21.28 36.44
N VAL A 390 -3.36 20.91 35.27
CA VAL A 390 -3.12 21.61 34.01
C VAL A 390 -4.05 22.83 33.89
N PRO A 391 -3.52 24.03 33.58
CA PRO A 391 -4.36 25.19 33.32
C PRO A 391 -5.29 24.96 32.13
N ALA A 392 -6.44 25.63 32.08
CA ALA A 392 -7.42 25.46 31.00
C ALA A 392 -6.84 25.69 29.58
N ALA A 393 -5.86 26.59 29.43
CA ALA A 393 -5.18 26.83 28.15
C ALA A 393 -4.21 25.70 27.75
N GLY A 394 -3.74 24.92 28.71
CA GLY A 394 -2.89 23.74 28.52
C GLY A 394 -3.67 22.47 28.19
N GLN A 395 -4.95 22.42 28.58
CA GLN A 395 -5.78 21.22 28.51
C GLN A 395 -5.87 20.61 27.10
N PRO A 396 -6.09 21.38 26.01
CA PRO A 396 -6.17 20.80 24.67
C PRO A 396 -4.90 20.04 24.25
N TRP A 397 -3.72 20.51 24.70
CA TRP A 397 -2.44 19.87 24.39
C TRP A 397 -2.26 18.57 25.17
N LEU A 398 -2.70 18.51 26.43
CA LEU A 398 -2.70 17.26 27.20
C LEU A 398 -3.71 16.26 26.61
N ASP A 399 -4.92 16.74 26.29
CA ASP A 399 -6.00 15.90 25.78
C ASP A 399 -5.62 15.23 24.46
N GLU A 400 -4.90 15.93 23.57
CA GLU A 400 -4.42 15.33 22.33
C GLU A 400 -3.42 14.19 22.56
N VAL A 401 -2.46 14.36 23.49
CA VAL A 401 -1.52 13.28 23.84
C VAL A 401 -2.26 12.10 24.47
N ARG A 402 -3.25 12.37 25.33
CA ARG A 402 -4.05 11.32 25.96
C ARG A 402 -4.91 10.55 24.96
N ASP A 403 -5.58 11.24 24.05
CA ASP A 403 -6.38 10.63 22.98
C ASP A 403 -5.47 9.82 22.04
N GLY A 404 -4.24 10.30 21.77
CA GLY A 404 -3.22 9.55 21.04
C GLY A 404 -2.77 8.27 21.73
N LEU A 405 -2.51 8.30 23.03
CA LEU A 405 -2.17 7.08 23.80
C LEU A 405 -3.37 6.13 23.90
N GLU A 406 -4.59 6.66 24.03
CA GLU A 406 -5.80 5.84 24.05
C GLU A 406 -6.01 5.12 22.72
N ILE A 407 -5.79 5.79 21.58
CA ILE A 407 -5.98 5.15 20.28
C ILE A 407 -4.93 4.07 19.99
N ASP A 408 -3.67 4.29 20.36
CA ASP A 408 -2.62 3.28 20.24
C ASP A 408 -2.91 2.06 21.12
N ALA A 409 -3.42 2.28 22.35
CA ALA A 409 -3.85 1.20 23.24
C ALA A 409 -4.99 0.38 22.61
N LEU A 410 -6.01 1.06 22.08
CA LEU A 410 -7.16 0.43 21.43
C LEU A 410 -6.73 -0.33 20.16
N ARG A 411 -5.79 0.20 19.38
CA ARG A 411 -5.30 -0.43 18.14
C ARG A 411 -4.56 -1.72 18.45
N ALA A 412 -3.67 -1.67 19.43
CA ALA A 412 -2.93 -2.83 19.91
C ALA A 412 -3.88 -3.91 20.46
N ARG A 413 -4.86 -3.53 21.30
CA ARG A 413 -5.82 -4.47 21.90
C ARG A 413 -6.78 -5.06 20.86
N HIS A 414 -7.38 -4.24 20.00
CA HIS A 414 -8.27 -4.69 18.94
C HIS A 414 -7.58 -5.71 18.04
N THR A 415 -6.37 -5.39 17.59
CA THR A 415 -5.59 -6.28 16.75
C THR A 415 -5.24 -7.58 17.48
N ALA A 416 -4.80 -7.51 18.74
CA ALA A 416 -4.53 -8.69 19.56
C ALA A 416 -5.76 -9.60 19.70
N LEU A 417 -6.93 -9.03 20.01
CA LEU A 417 -8.18 -9.79 20.17
C LEU A 417 -8.62 -10.47 18.87
N LEU A 418 -8.48 -9.81 17.73
CA LEU A 418 -8.81 -10.43 16.44
C LEU A 418 -7.89 -11.60 16.11
N TYR A 419 -6.58 -11.48 16.33
CA TYR A 419 -5.69 -12.62 16.17
C TYR A 419 -5.99 -13.72 17.20
N ASP A 420 -6.24 -13.37 18.45
CA ASP A 420 -6.61 -14.35 19.48
C ASP A 420 -7.87 -15.14 19.09
N ALA A 421 -8.88 -14.47 18.51
CA ALA A 421 -10.07 -15.10 17.98
C ALA A 421 -9.73 -16.10 16.86
N VAL A 422 -9.00 -15.67 15.83
CA VAL A 422 -8.64 -16.54 14.69
C VAL A 422 -7.75 -17.70 15.10
N LEU A 423 -6.77 -17.47 15.97
CA LEU A 423 -5.91 -18.52 16.54
C LEU A 423 -6.74 -19.56 17.30
N SER A 424 -7.71 -19.11 18.11
CA SER A 424 -8.58 -20.01 18.88
C SER A 424 -9.49 -20.85 17.99
N VAL A 425 -10.02 -20.27 16.90
CA VAL A 425 -10.77 -21.02 15.87
C VAL A 425 -9.87 -22.08 15.23
N ARG A 426 -8.63 -21.72 14.86
CA ARG A 426 -7.69 -22.68 14.26
C ARG A 426 -7.31 -23.81 15.22
N GLU A 427 -7.01 -23.49 16.48
CA GLU A 427 -6.68 -24.48 17.51
C GLU A 427 -7.84 -25.46 17.76
N ALA A 428 -9.07 -24.95 17.80
CA ALA A 428 -10.27 -25.79 17.91
C ALA A 428 -10.46 -26.68 16.66
N GLY A 429 -10.20 -26.14 15.46
CA GLY A 429 -10.22 -26.92 14.22
C GLY A 429 -9.17 -28.03 14.19
N LEU A 430 -7.95 -27.77 14.68
CA LEU A 430 -6.90 -28.80 14.84
C LEU A 430 -7.26 -29.88 15.88
N ALA A 431 -8.17 -29.57 16.80
CA ALA A 431 -8.70 -30.49 17.81
C ALA A 431 -9.99 -31.18 17.37
N ASP A 432 -10.39 -31.06 16.10
CA ASP A 432 -11.62 -31.60 15.53
C ASP A 432 -12.90 -31.13 16.28
N ASP A 433 -12.92 -29.89 16.79
CA ASP A 433 -14.13 -29.30 17.37
C ASP A 433 -15.20 -29.15 16.26
N PRO A 434 -16.45 -29.62 16.47
CA PRO A 434 -17.51 -29.50 15.48
C PRO A 434 -18.00 -28.06 15.24
N ALA A 435 -17.63 -27.10 16.09
CA ALA A 435 -18.00 -25.69 15.99
C ALA A 435 -16.82 -24.77 16.37
N PRO A 436 -15.70 -24.81 15.62
CA PRO A 436 -14.47 -24.14 16.00
C PRO A 436 -14.63 -22.61 16.10
N GLY A 437 -15.58 -22.02 15.36
CA GLY A 437 -15.97 -20.61 15.44
C GLY A 437 -16.30 -20.13 16.86
N ASN A 438 -16.89 -20.99 17.70
CA ASN A 438 -17.25 -20.64 19.07
C ASN A 438 -16.03 -20.38 19.95
N ALA A 439 -14.87 -20.98 19.64
CA ALA A 439 -13.66 -20.81 20.44
C ALA A 439 -13.10 -19.38 20.37
N GLY A 440 -13.31 -18.67 19.26
CA GLY A 440 -12.87 -17.28 19.09
C GLY A 440 -13.93 -16.23 19.43
N TYR A 441 -15.16 -16.63 19.76
CA TYR A 441 -16.31 -15.72 19.82
C TYR A 441 -16.18 -14.61 20.89
N ASP A 442 -15.67 -14.93 22.07
CA ASP A 442 -15.53 -13.97 23.16
C ASP A 442 -14.52 -12.87 22.81
N ALA A 443 -13.34 -13.26 22.30
CA ALA A 443 -12.31 -12.31 21.87
C ALA A 443 -12.79 -11.44 20.71
N TRP A 444 -13.49 -12.02 19.73
CA TRP A 444 -14.10 -11.28 18.62
C TRP A 444 -15.16 -10.27 19.09
N THR A 445 -16.00 -10.66 20.05
CA THR A 445 -17.05 -9.79 20.61
C THR A 445 -16.42 -8.62 21.35
N GLU A 446 -15.39 -8.87 22.16
CA GLU A 446 -14.65 -7.79 22.83
C GLU A 446 -14.01 -6.84 21.81
N ALA A 447 -13.41 -7.36 20.73
CA ALA A 447 -12.87 -6.54 19.65
C ALA A 447 -13.95 -5.65 19.01
N LEU A 448 -15.15 -6.18 18.75
CA LEU A 448 -16.27 -5.43 18.19
C LEU A 448 -16.70 -4.29 19.12
N GLU A 449 -16.77 -4.54 20.42
CA GLU A 449 -17.11 -3.52 21.42
C GLU A 449 -16.10 -2.37 21.47
N LEU A 450 -14.80 -2.65 21.25
CA LEU A 450 -13.77 -1.62 21.22
C LEU A 450 -13.94 -0.63 20.07
N ILE A 451 -14.58 -1.01 18.95
CA ILE A 451 -14.79 -0.11 17.81
C ILE A 451 -15.63 1.11 18.20
N ALA A 452 -16.64 0.94 19.06
CA ALA A 452 -17.44 2.07 19.54
C ALA A 452 -16.57 3.06 20.34
N ARG A 453 -15.64 2.56 21.16
CA ARG A 453 -14.71 3.40 21.92
C ARG A 453 -13.69 4.10 21.01
N VAL A 454 -13.21 3.42 19.98
CA VAL A 454 -12.34 4.02 18.94
C VAL A 454 -13.07 5.17 18.26
N GLN A 455 -14.34 4.98 17.90
CA GLN A 455 -15.18 6.01 17.28
C GLN A 455 -15.31 7.24 18.18
N ASP A 456 -15.53 7.05 19.48
CA ASP A 456 -15.60 8.15 20.45
C ASP A 456 -14.29 8.96 20.49
N VAL A 457 -13.12 8.29 20.50
CA VAL A 457 -11.82 8.98 20.49
C VAL A 457 -11.65 9.77 19.19
N VAL A 458 -11.94 9.16 18.03
CA VAL A 458 -11.85 9.82 16.73
C VAL A 458 -12.75 11.05 16.67
N TYR A 459 -14.01 10.93 17.10
CA TYR A 459 -14.94 12.06 17.11
C TYR A 459 -14.50 13.16 18.07
N ARG A 460 -13.99 12.83 19.26
CA ARG A 460 -13.42 13.84 20.18
C ARG A 460 -12.26 14.60 19.54
N ARG A 461 -11.40 13.93 18.77
CA ARG A 461 -10.28 14.56 18.06
C ARG A 461 -10.70 15.39 16.88
N GLU A 462 -11.63 14.90 16.07
CA GLU A 462 -12.19 15.67 14.97
C GLU A 462 -12.78 17.00 15.45
N GLN A 463 -13.50 17.03 16.57
CA GLN A 463 -14.02 18.28 17.14
C GLN A 463 -12.94 19.29 17.56
N ALA A 464 -11.70 18.84 17.73
CA ALA A 464 -10.56 19.67 18.10
C ALA A 464 -9.62 19.97 16.92
N TYR A 465 -9.95 19.52 15.71
CA TYR A 465 -9.15 19.84 14.53
C TYR A 465 -9.09 21.35 14.29
N ARG A 466 -7.94 21.79 13.77
CA ARG A 466 -7.73 23.20 13.40
C ARG A 466 -8.65 23.65 12.27
N TYR A 467 -9.03 22.72 11.39
CA TYR A 467 -9.92 22.95 10.25
C TYR A 467 -11.26 22.25 10.49
N PRO A 468 -12.37 22.76 9.90
CA PRO A 468 -13.66 22.10 10.01
C PRO A 468 -13.56 20.63 9.58
N PRO A 469 -14.06 19.66 10.36
CA PRO A 469 -13.84 18.23 10.09
C PRO A 469 -14.30 17.79 8.70
N ALA A 470 -15.42 18.33 8.24
CA ALA A 470 -15.95 18.09 6.89
C ALA A 470 -14.96 18.48 5.75
N GLN A 471 -14.03 19.42 5.98
CA GLN A 471 -12.98 19.74 5.01
C GLN A 471 -11.80 18.76 5.07
N THR A 472 -11.63 18.07 6.21
CA THR A 472 -10.53 17.13 6.45
C THR A 472 -10.89 15.72 5.96
N TYR A 473 -12.08 15.21 6.26
CA TYR A 473 -12.51 13.84 5.89
C TYR A 473 -13.47 13.77 4.68
N GLY A 474 -13.66 14.85 3.94
CA GLY A 474 -14.53 14.87 2.76
C GLY A 474 -14.07 13.95 1.63
N GLY A 475 -15.00 13.53 0.76
CA GLY A 475 -14.66 12.71 -0.42
C GLY A 475 -15.82 11.92 -1.03
N GLY A 476 -16.95 11.76 -0.31
CA GLY A 476 -18.18 11.15 -0.84
C GLY A 476 -18.17 9.63 -0.90
N LEU A 477 -17.72 8.95 0.15
CA LEU A 477 -17.90 7.49 0.30
C LEU A 477 -19.24 7.12 0.95
N THR A 478 -19.80 8.04 1.73
CA THR A 478 -21.07 7.93 2.45
C THR A 478 -21.83 9.25 2.33
N GLU A 479 -23.11 9.28 2.70
CA GLU A 479 -23.87 10.53 2.77
C GLU A 479 -23.19 11.55 3.71
N ASP A 480 -22.66 11.09 4.84
CA ASP A 480 -21.97 11.93 5.82
C ASP A 480 -20.62 12.49 5.32
N THR A 481 -19.98 11.81 4.37
CA THR A 481 -18.69 12.25 3.79
C THR A 481 -18.87 12.92 2.43
N ALA A 482 -20.11 13.16 1.97
CA ALA A 482 -20.47 13.76 0.66
C ALA A 482 -20.20 15.27 0.56
N VAL A 483 -19.04 15.69 1.06
CA VAL A 483 -18.48 17.03 0.97
C VAL A 483 -17.16 16.97 0.21
N PRO A 484 -16.75 18.05 -0.49
CA PRO A 484 -15.48 18.04 -1.22
C PRO A 484 -14.29 17.78 -0.29
N ASN A 485 -13.40 16.88 -0.69
CA ASN A 485 -12.12 16.70 -0.01
C ASN A 485 -11.34 18.04 -0.01
N GLY A 486 -11.04 18.55 1.18
CA GLY A 486 -10.33 19.81 1.38
C GLY A 486 -8.82 19.64 1.56
N THR A 487 -8.32 18.40 1.60
CA THR A 487 -6.89 18.10 1.71
C THR A 487 -6.20 18.18 0.34
N PRO A 488 -4.87 18.40 0.28
CA PRO A 488 -4.11 18.31 -0.96
C PRO A 488 -3.99 16.87 -1.48
N TYR A 489 -4.28 15.85 -0.66
CA TYR A 489 -4.24 14.44 -1.05
C TYR A 489 -5.57 14.00 -1.64
N PRO A 490 -5.65 13.65 -2.95
CA PRO A 490 -6.92 13.23 -3.56
C PRO A 490 -7.47 11.93 -2.95
N TYR A 491 -6.62 11.14 -2.31
CA TYR A 491 -6.82 9.79 -1.76
C TYR A 491 -7.74 9.67 -0.54
N ARG A 492 -8.40 10.76 -0.11
CA ARG A 492 -9.41 10.73 0.96
C ARG A 492 -8.87 10.13 2.28
N VAL A 493 -7.61 10.40 2.60
CA VAL A 493 -6.89 9.73 3.70
C VAL A 493 -7.67 9.80 5.02
N HIS A 494 -8.14 10.97 5.43
CA HIS A 494 -8.88 11.12 6.69
C HIS A 494 -10.34 10.65 6.60
N THR A 495 -10.88 10.41 5.41
CA THR A 495 -12.16 9.72 5.27
C THR A 495 -12.07 8.29 5.79
N LYS A 496 -10.94 7.60 5.52
CA LYS A 496 -10.69 6.24 6.05
C LYS A 496 -10.60 6.26 7.58
N THR A 497 -9.98 7.29 8.16
CA THR A 497 -9.96 7.53 9.62
C THR A 497 -11.37 7.76 10.17
N HIS A 498 -12.15 8.66 9.58
CA HIS A 498 -13.51 8.98 10.02
C HIS A 498 -14.45 7.77 9.99
N LEU A 499 -14.34 6.95 8.95
CA LEU A 499 -15.15 5.73 8.76
C LEU A 499 -14.60 4.50 9.49
N LEU A 500 -13.47 4.63 10.19
CA LEU A 500 -12.76 3.52 10.83
C LEU A 500 -12.50 2.34 9.86
N THR A 501 -12.23 2.63 8.59
CA THR A 501 -12.18 1.62 7.51
C THR A 501 -11.29 0.43 7.84
N TYR A 502 -10.08 0.69 8.36
CA TYR A 502 -9.13 -0.37 8.70
C TYR A 502 -9.43 -1.13 10.00
N TRP A 503 -10.36 -0.64 10.83
CA TRP A 503 -10.86 -1.37 12.00
C TRP A 503 -11.99 -2.31 11.58
N MET A 504 -12.95 -1.77 10.84
CA MET A 504 -14.10 -2.51 10.33
C MET A 504 -13.69 -3.61 9.36
N SER A 505 -12.78 -3.33 8.42
CA SER A 505 -12.31 -4.32 7.44
C SER A 505 -11.71 -5.55 8.13
N ARG A 506 -10.82 -5.38 9.11
CA ARG A 506 -10.24 -6.50 9.86
C ARG A 506 -11.27 -7.22 10.73
N GLN A 507 -12.21 -6.50 11.34
CA GLN A 507 -13.32 -7.12 12.08
C GLN A 507 -14.17 -8.01 11.15
N SER A 508 -14.46 -7.55 9.93
CA SER A 508 -15.22 -8.32 8.93
C SER A 508 -14.46 -9.56 8.47
N LYS A 509 -13.15 -9.44 8.21
CA LYS A 509 -12.29 -10.58 7.85
C LYS A 509 -12.29 -11.67 8.94
N ALA A 510 -12.14 -11.29 10.22
CA ALA A 510 -12.26 -12.24 11.33
C ALA A 510 -13.68 -12.83 11.48
N THR A 511 -14.73 -12.01 11.27
CA THR A 511 -16.12 -12.48 11.29
C THR A 511 -16.33 -13.62 10.30
N ALA A 512 -15.82 -13.47 9.07
CA ALA A 512 -15.94 -14.50 8.03
C ALA A 512 -15.40 -15.85 8.53
N ILE A 513 -14.19 -15.86 9.08
CA ILE A 513 -13.56 -17.06 9.63
C ILE A 513 -14.40 -17.69 10.76
N LEU A 514 -14.91 -16.87 11.70
CA LEU A 514 -15.69 -17.38 12.82
C LEU A 514 -17.01 -18.03 12.39
N VAL A 515 -17.63 -17.55 11.31
CA VAL A 515 -18.88 -18.13 10.78
C VAL A 515 -18.63 -19.24 9.75
N GLY A 516 -17.37 -19.65 9.56
CA GLY A 516 -17.00 -20.68 8.58
C GLY A 516 -17.12 -20.20 7.13
N GLN A 517 -17.07 -18.90 6.89
CA GLN A 517 -16.92 -18.32 5.56
C GLN A 517 -15.44 -18.16 5.25
N ASP A 518 -14.99 -18.71 4.12
CA ASP A 518 -13.69 -18.35 3.56
C ASP A 518 -13.65 -16.84 3.29
N GLU A 519 -12.50 -16.22 3.51
CA GLU A 519 -12.25 -14.79 3.29
C GLU A 519 -12.50 -14.42 1.81
N GLY A 520 -13.77 -14.17 1.44
CA GLY A 520 -14.12 -13.63 0.11
C GLY A 520 -15.34 -14.22 -0.58
N THR A 521 -15.98 -15.26 -0.06
CA THR A 521 -17.07 -15.92 -0.80
C THR A 521 -18.46 -15.53 -0.27
N ALA A 522 -19.25 -14.95 -1.18
CA ALA A 522 -20.68 -14.70 -1.00
C ALA A 522 -21.43 -15.99 -0.60
N GLN A 523 -22.61 -15.81 0.01
CA GLN A 523 -23.56 -16.86 0.41
C GLN A 523 -24.21 -17.58 -0.81
N GLY A 524 -23.39 -18.11 -1.73
CA GLY A 524 -23.82 -18.83 -2.93
C GLY A 524 -23.76 -20.35 -2.78
N LEU A 525 -24.30 -21.07 -3.78
CA LEU A 525 -24.01 -22.48 -4.00
C LEU A 525 -22.50 -22.63 -4.17
N ARG A 526 -21.90 -23.66 -3.58
CA ARG A 526 -20.53 -24.06 -3.86
C ARG A 526 -20.53 -25.48 -4.41
N LEU A 527 -19.85 -25.64 -5.54
CA LEU A 527 -19.51 -26.94 -6.10
C LEU A 527 -17.98 -27.00 -6.05
N THR A 528 -17.44 -27.57 -4.99
CA THR A 528 -15.99 -27.68 -4.79
C THR A 528 -15.45 -28.83 -5.63
N GLU A 529 -14.17 -28.78 -6.00
CA GLU A 529 -13.57 -29.72 -6.95
C GLU A 529 -14.24 -29.61 -8.34
N ALA A 530 -14.56 -28.38 -8.78
CA ALA A 530 -15.16 -28.16 -10.09
C ALA A 530 -14.22 -28.53 -11.25
N ILE A 531 -12.90 -28.63 -11.02
CA ILE A 531 -11.94 -29.27 -11.92
C ILE A 531 -11.23 -30.39 -11.15
N ASP A 532 -11.42 -31.65 -11.56
CA ASP A 532 -10.80 -32.81 -10.91
C ASP A 532 -10.65 -34.02 -11.85
N GLY A 533 -10.12 -35.14 -11.36
CA GLY A 533 -10.01 -36.41 -12.07
C GLY A 533 -11.38 -37.08 -12.33
N PRO A 534 -11.50 -37.94 -13.36
CA PRO A 534 -12.72 -38.71 -13.58
C PRO A 534 -13.03 -39.61 -12.38
N GLY A 535 -14.31 -39.85 -12.12
CA GLY A 535 -14.77 -40.64 -10.97
C GLY A 535 -14.75 -39.89 -9.63
N ALA A 536 -14.04 -38.75 -9.53
CA ALA A 536 -14.07 -37.90 -8.34
C ALA A 536 -15.50 -37.38 -8.07
N SER A 537 -15.89 -37.47 -6.80
CA SER A 537 -17.18 -36.93 -6.35
C SER A 537 -17.14 -35.41 -6.47
N LEU A 538 -18.23 -34.77 -6.87
CA LEU A 538 -18.41 -33.33 -6.79
C LEU A 538 -19.08 -33.03 -5.46
N ALA A 539 -18.39 -32.40 -4.52
CA ALA A 539 -18.98 -31.95 -3.27
C ALA A 539 -19.88 -30.72 -3.51
N VAL A 540 -21.04 -30.70 -2.85
CA VAL A 540 -22.09 -29.70 -3.03
C VAL A 540 -22.40 -29.06 -1.67
N ALA A 541 -22.08 -27.78 -1.54
CA ALA A 541 -22.42 -26.97 -0.37
C ALA A 541 -23.51 -25.96 -0.74
N TRP A 542 -24.69 -26.11 -0.16
CA TRP A 542 -25.81 -25.18 -0.37
C TRP A 542 -25.64 -23.94 0.51
N PRO A 543 -26.10 -22.76 0.05
CA PRO A 543 -26.06 -21.56 0.86
C PRO A 543 -27.00 -21.69 2.06
N ASP A 544 -26.55 -21.26 3.25
CA ASP A 544 -27.38 -21.28 4.46
C ASP A 544 -28.38 -20.11 4.46
N LEU A 545 -29.46 -20.29 3.70
CA LEU A 545 -30.51 -19.31 3.51
C LEU A 545 -31.88 -19.86 3.95
N PRO A 546 -32.72 -19.05 4.61
CA PRO A 546 -34.04 -19.49 5.06
C PRO A 546 -34.92 -19.84 3.86
N ASP A 547 -35.63 -20.96 3.97
CA ASP A 547 -36.54 -21.48 2.94
C ASP A 547 -35.85 -21.72 1.58
N LEU A 548 -34.55 -22.04 1.57
CA LEU A 548 -33.83 -22.35 0.34
C LEU A 548 -34.49 -23.54 -0.39
N SER A 549 -34.87 -23.30 -1.63
CA SER A 549 -35.43 -24.28 -2.54
C SER A 549 -34.92 -23.99 -3.96
N GLY A 550 -35.32 -24.81 -4.94
CA GLY A 550 -34.92 -24.64 -6.32
C GLY A 550 -34.21 -25.88 -6.86
N GLU A 551 -33.72 -25.75 -8.08
CA GLU A 551 -33.12 -26.86 -8.82
C GLU A 551 -31.89 -26.34 -9.58
N VAL A 552 -30.81 -27.10 -9.50
CA VAL A 552 -29.53 -26.84 -10.16
C VAL A 552 -29.19 -28.06 -11.00
N TRP A 553 -28.85 -27.85 -12.25
CA TRP A 553 -28.55 -28.88 -13.24
C TRP A 553 -27.05 -28.86 -13.52
N VAL A 554 -26.38 -30.01 -13.35
CA VAL A 554 -24.99 -30.24 -13.74
C VAL A 554 -25.01 -31.16 -14.96
N GLY A 555 -25.00 -30.57 -16.16
CA GLY A 555 -25.37 -31.28 -17.39
C GLY A 555 -26.82 -31.77 -17.33
N ASP A 556 -27.04 -33.07 -17.49
CA ASP A 556 -28.38 -33.68 -17.44
C ASP A 556 -28.82 -34.06 -16.01
N LEU A 557 -27.99 -33.79 -15.01
CA LEU A 557 -28.20 -34.20 -13.63
C LEU A 557 -28.81 -33.08 -12.80
N SER A 558 -30.03 -33.30 -12.30
CA SER A 558 -30.71 -32.37 -11.40
C SER A 558 -30.30 -32.58 -9.94
N LEU A 559 -29.97 -31.48 -9.27
CA LEU A 559 -29.63 -31.35 -7.86
C LEU A 559 -30.62 -30.40 -7.20
N ALA A 560 -31.05 -30.74 -5.99
CA ALA A 560 -31.83 -29.86 -5.12
C ALA A 560 -31.33 -30.00 -3.68
N PRO A 561 -31.46 -28.97 -2.82
CA PRO A 561 -31.13 -29.10 -1.41
C PRO A 561 -31.85 -30.30 -0.79
N PRO A 562 -31.19 -31.14 0.04
CA PRO A 562 -29.85 -30.99 0.59
C PRO A 562 -28.81 -31.97 0.01
N VAL A 563 -28.75 -32.18 -1.32
CA VAL A 563 -27.73 -33.08 -1.92
C VAL A 563 -26.33 -32.55 -1.62
N ASP A 564 -25.50 -33.30 -0.89
CA ASP A 564 -24.18 -32.87 -0.41
C ASP A 564 -23.02 -33.34 -1.29
N ALA A 565 -23.25 -34.33 -2.15
CA ALA A 565 -22.27 -34.82 -3.10
C ALA A 565 -22.93 -35.47 -4.31
N VAL A 566 -22.28 -35.43 -5.46
CA VAL A 566 -22.75 -36.12 -6.68
C VAL A 566 -21.61 -36.67 -7.53
N SER A 567 -21.82 -37.83 -8.16
CA SER A 567 -20.87 -38.40 -9.12
C SER A 567 -21.28 -38.08 -10.55
N LEU A 568 -20.33 -37.59 -11.36
CA LEU A 568 -20.50 -37.33 -12.79
C LEU A 568 -20.08 -38.52 -13.67
N GLY A 569 -19.66 -39.63 -13.04
CA GLY A 569 -19.15 -40.83 -13.69
C GLY A 569 -17.63 -40.84 -13.90
N GLU A 570 -17.14 -41.91 -14.54
CA GLU A 570 -15.72 -42.19 -14.76
C GLU A 570 -15.19 -41.62 -16.10
N ALA A 571 -16.06 -41.04 -16.92
CA ALA A 571 -15.64 -40.47 -18.20
C ALA A 571 -15.14 -39.04 -17.99
N PRO A 572 -14.03 -38.62 -18.63
CA PRO A 572 -13.66 -37.21 -18.67
C PRO A 572 -14.70 -36.42 -19.47
N GLY A 573 -14.87 -35.13 -19.15
CA GLY A 573 -15.86 -34.28 -19.81
C GLY A 573 -16.00 -32.90 -19.17
N TYR A 574 -16.91 -32.12 -19.73
CA TYR A 574 -17.36 -30.84 -19.18
C TYR A 574 -18.88 -30.84 -19.07
N TRP A 575 -19.40 -30.46 -17.91
CA TRP A 575 -20.82 -30.39 -17.59
C TRP A 575 -21.19 -28.93 -17.26
N PRO A 576 -22.01 -28.25 -18.09
CA PRO A 576 -22.48 -26.92 -17.76
C PRO A 576 -23.37 -26.96 -16.52
N VAL A 577 -23.20 -26.00 -15.63
CA VAL A 577 -24.05 -25.82 -14.45
C VAL A 577 -25.06 -24.72 -14.76
N THR A 578 -26.35 -25.01 -14.61
CA THR A 578 -27.43 -24.02 -14.79
C THR A 578 -28.53 -24.25 -13.78
N GLY A 579 -29.22 -23.21 -13.33
CA GLY A 579 -30.32 -23.42 -12.41
C GLY A 579 -30.82 -22.14 -11.78
N GLN A 580 -31.74 -22.32 -10.84
CA GLN A 580 -32.27 -21.22 -10.06
C GLN A 580 -32.58 -21.73 -8.66
N LEU A 581 -31.93 -21.13 -7.67
CA LEU A 581 -32.28 -21.24 -6.27
C LEU A 581 -33.34 -20.18 -5.92
N VAL A 582 -34.09 -20.42 -4.84
CA VAL A 582 -35.10 -19.51 -4.33
C VAL A 582 -34.97 -19.46 -2.82
N SER A 583 -34.80 -18.26 -2.26
CA SER A 583 -34.79 -18.01 -0.82
C SER A 583 -35.70 -16.83 -0.51
N GLY A 584 -36.59 -16.96 0.49
CA GLY A 584 -37.57 -15.91 0.83
C GLY A 584 -38.46 -15.47 -0.35
N GLY A 585 -38.66 -16.33 -1.36
CA GLY A 585 -39.37 -16.01 -2.60
C GLY A 585 -38.56 -15.23 -3.66
N ALA A 586 -37.30 -14.90 -3.38
CA ALA A 586 -36.41 -14.24 -4.34
C ALA A 586 -35.59 -15.28 -5.13
N PRO A 587 -35.53 -15.17 -6.46
CA PRO A 587 -34.73 -16.07 -7.30
C PRO A 587 -33.24 -15.71 -7.24
N ILE A 588 -32.40 -16.73 -7.17
CA ILE A 588 -30.93 -16.65 -7.19
C ILE A 588 -30.47 -17.49 -8.40
N PRO A 589 -30.07 -16.88 -9.52
CA PRO A 589 -29.61 -17.63 -10.68
C PRO A 589 -28.30 -18.36 -10.37
N VAL A 590 -28.16 -19.57 -10.92
CA VAL A 590 -26.95 -20.40 -10.81
C VAL A 590 -26.46 -20.69 -12.22
N GLN A 591 -25.21 -20.34 -12.52
CA GLN A 591 -24.59 -20.60 -13.82
C GLN A 591 -23.09 -20.87 -13.64
N GLY A 592 -22.55 -21.84 -14.37
CA GLY A 592 -21.13 -22.19 -14.32
C GLY A 592 -20.82 -23.47 -15.09
N GLY A 593 -19.83 -24.23 -14.63
CA GLY A 593 -19.41 -25.50 -15.22
C GLY A 593 -18.68 -26.40 -14.23
N VAL A 594 -18.52 -27.67 -14.61
CA VAL A 594 -17.66 -28.65 -13.92
C VAL A 594 -16.88 -29.42 -14.99
N ALA A 595 -15.60 -29.67 -14.78
CA ALA A 595 -14.75 -30.47 -15.66
C ALA A 595 -14.17 -31.68 -14.92
N ARG A 596 -14.09 -32.80 -15.62
CA ARG A 596 -13.40 -34.02 -15.18
C ARG A 596 -12.37 -34.40 -16.22
N SER A 597 -11.11 -34.55 -15.83
CA SER A 597 -10.00 -34.76 -16.75
C SER A 597 -8.90 -35.61 -16.15
N GLU A 598 -8.35 -36.54 -16.93
CA GLU A 598 -7.13 -37.27 -16.56
C GLU A 598 -5.87 -36.38 -16.69
N VAL A 599 -5.96 -35.30 -17.47
CA VAL A 599 -4.88 -34.34 -17.70
C VAL A 599 -5.24 -33.03 -17.00
N LEU A 600 -4.57 -32.81 -15.88
CA LEU A 600 -4.70 -31.62 -15.03
C LEU A 600 -3.34 -30.92 -14.96
N ALA A 601 -3.36 -29.60 -14.78
CA ALA A 601 -2.16 -28.81 -14.51
C ALA A 601 -2.55 -27.62 -13.62
N THR A 602 -1.56 -26.98 -12.99
CA THR A 602 -1.75 -25.72 -12.27
C THR A 602 -0.76 -24.67 -12.76
N THR A 603 -1.19 -23.43 -12.93
CA THR A 603 -0.28 -22.28 -12.97
C THR A 603 -0.24 -21.68 -11.58
N PRO A 604 0.91 -21.65 -10.88
CA PRO A 604 0.98 -21.04 -9.56
C PRO A 604 0.80 -19.53 -9.65
N ALA A 605 0.43 -18.89 -8.53
CA ALA A 605 0.46 -17.43 -8.41
C ALA A 605 1.84 -16.88 -8.82
N GLY A 606 1.86 -15.85 -9.67
CA GLY A 606 3.10 -15.33 -10.27
C GLY A 606 3.69 -16.20 -11.39
N GLY A 607 3.06 -17.32 -11.76
CA GLY A 607 3.47 -18.20 -12.86
C GLY A 607 3.28 -17.63 -14.26
N MET A 608 2.87 -16.36 -14.38
CA MET A 608 2.69 -15.65 -15.64
C MET A 608 3.89 -14.78 -15.97
N THR A 609 4.46 -14.98 -17.16
CA THR A 609 5.46 -14.09 -17.75
C THR A 609 4.83 -13.31 -18.89
N LEU A 610 4.76 -11.98 -18.77
CA LEU A 610 4.27 -11.11 -19.84
C LEU A 610 5.24 -11.14 -21.02
N LEU A 611 4.74 -11.46 -22.21
CA LEU A 611 5.46 -11.40 -23.49
C LEU A 611 5.16 -10.09 -24.23
N PHE A 612 3.95 -9.55 -24.05
CA PHE A 612 3.56 -8.24 -24.53
C PHE A 612 2.54 -7.58 -23.57
N PRO A 613 2.71 -6.29 -23.23
CA PRO A 613 3.84 -5.42 -23.58
C PRO A 613 5.16 -5.89 -22.94
N ASP A 614 6.28 -5.73 -23.62
CA ASP A 614 7.62 -6.02 -23.07
C ASP A 614 8.05 -4.84 -22.17
N ASP A 615 7.29 -4.63 -21.09
CA ASP A 615 7.53 -3.61 -20.08
C ASP A 615 7.63 -4.28 -18.69
N PRO A 616 8.79 -4.19 -18.01
CA PRO A 616 8.99 -4.80 -16.70
C PRO A 616 7.99 -4.34 -15.62
N SER A 617 7.48 -3.11 -15.73
CA SER A 617 6.51 -2.56 -14.79
C SER A 617 5.15 -3.20 -14.99
N ALA A 618 4.74 -3.39 -16.25
CA ALA A 618 3.51 -4.08 -16.61
C ALA A 618 3.55 -5.54 -16.17
N ALA A 619 4.68 -6.20 -16.38
CA ALA A 619 4.90 -7.57 -15.94
C ALA A 619 4.75 -7.70 -14.43
N GLY A 620 5.36 -6.81 -13.63
CA GLY A 620 5.23 -6.82 -12.17
C GLY A 620 3.79 -6.63 -11.69
N VAL A 621 3.07 -5.67 -12.27
CA VAL A 621 1.67 -5.40 -11.89
C VAL A 621 0.74 -6.55 -12.29
N LEU A 622 0.81 -7.02 -13.53
CA LEU A 622 -0.10 -8.05 -14.05
C LEU A 622 0.23 -9.45 -13.51
N ALA A 623 1.51 -9.81 -13.38
CA ALA A 623 1.88 -11.10 -12.79
C ALA A 623 1.56 -11.17 -11.30
N GLY A 624 1.68 -10.04 -10.59
CA GLY A 624 1.35 -9.94 -9.17
C GLY A 624 -0.14 -10.05 -8.84
N VAL A 625 -1.02 -9.77 -9.81
CA VAL A 625 -2.48 -9.87 -9.63
C VAL A 625 -3.08 -11.14 -10.22
N LEU A 626 -2.31 -11.95 -10.94
CA LEU A 626 -2.83 -13.20 -11.49
C LEU A 626 -2.95 -14.23 -10.35
N PRO A 627 -4.17 -14.73 -10.05
CA PRO A 627 -4.32 -15.83 -9.11
C PRO A 627 -3.67 -17.10 -9.68
N SER A 628 -3.50 -18.13 -8.85
CA SER A 628 -3.21 -19.45 -9.40
C SER A 628 -4.35 -19.86 -10.35
N LEU A 629 -4.04 -20.64 -11.38
CA LEU A 629 -5.02 -21.16 -12.33
C LEU A 629 -5.00 -22.68 -12.31
N ARG A 630 -6.17 -23.30 -12.28
CA ARG A 630 -6.32 -24.75 -12.45
C ARG A 630 -6.74 -25.05 -13.87
N TRP A 631 -6.15 -26.07 -14.49
CA TRP A 631 -6.39 -26.46 -15.87
C TRP A 631 -6.88 -27.91 -15.99
N ALA A 632 -7.75 -28.16 -16.98
CA ALA A 632 -8.18 -29.48 -17.40
C ALA A 632 -8.24 -29.58 -18.92
N TRP A 633 -7.62 -30.61 -19.47
CA TRP A 633 -7.69 -30.93 -20.90
C TRP A 633 -8.73 -32.03 -21.19
N ILE A 634 -9.78 -31.68 -21.93
CA ILE A 634 -10.81 -32.61 -22.37
C ILE A 634 -10.50 -33.07 -23.79
N ALA A 635 -10.35 -34.37 -24.01
CA ALA A 635 -9.99 -34.91 -25.33
C ALA A 635 -11.17 -34.99 -26.32
N GLU A 636 -12.39 -35.22 -25.84
CA GLU A 636 -13.57 -35.41 -26.69
C GLU A 636 -14.84 -34.74 -26.12
N PRO A 637 -15.35 -33.65 -26.73
CA PRO A 637 -14.69 -32.84 -27.75
C PRO A 637 -13.43 -32.15 -27.18
N MET A 638 -12.43 -31.92 -28.03
CA MET A 638 -11.19 -31.25 -27.62
C MET A 638 -11.47 -29.86 -27.05
N ALA A 639 -11.17 -29.65 -25.77
CA ALA A 639 -11.36 -28.39 -25.07
C ALA A 639 -10.33 -28.24 -23.96
N LEU A 640 -9.96 -26.98 -23.69
CA LEU A 640 -9.22 -26.59 -22.51
C LEU A 640 -10.20 -25.91 -21.54
N VAL A 641 -10.27 -26.40 -20.31
CA VAL A 641 -11.08 -25.80 -19.24
C VAL A 641 -10.16 -25.27 -18.17
N PHE A 642 -10.42 -24.08 -17.67
CA PHE A 642 -9.63 -23.49 -16.61
C PHE A 642 -10.44 -22.55 -15.72
N ALA A 643 -9.94 -22.29 -14.52
CA ALA A 643 -10.52 -21.34 -13.58
C ALA A 643 -9.46 -20.80 -12.59
N PRO A 644 -9.69 -19.63 -11.99
CA PRO A 644 -8.94 -19.16 -10.83
C PRO A 644 -9.01 -20.14 -9.64
N ASP A 645 -7.86 -20.38 -9.03
CA ASP A 645 -7.62 -21.16 -7.82
C ASP A 645 -7.04 -20.19 -6.78
N GLU A 646 -7.92 -19.39 -6.18
CA GLU A 646 -7.55 -18.20 -5.38
C GLU A 646 -6.75 -18.54 -4.12
N ASP A 647 -6.90 -19.74 -3.56
CA ASP A 647 -6.22 -20.23 -2.36
C ASP A 647 -5.11 -21.27 -2.64
N ALA A 648 -4.94 -21.65 -3.91
CA ALA A 648 -3.95 -22.62 -4.39
C ALA A 648 -4.10 -24.01 -3.74
N ASP A 649 -5.33 -24.40 -3.39
CA ASP A 649 -5.64 -25.71 -2.83
C ASP A 649 -6.09 -26.74 -3.89
N GLY A 650 -6.21 -26.30 -5.14
CA GLY A 650 -6.65 -27.10 -6.28
C GLY A 650 -8.16 -27.10 -6.50
N SER A 651 -8.91 -26.45 -5.61
CA SER A 651 -10.34 -26.22 -5.75
C SER A 651 -10.60 -24.92 -6.51
N VAL A 652 -11.65 -24.91 -7.32
CA VAL A 652 -12.03 -23.73 -8.11
C VAL A 652 -13.54 -23.56 -8.07
N ALA A 653 -14.00 -22.31 -8.16
CA ALA A 653 -15.41 -22.00 -8.15
C ALA A 653 -16.07 -22.35 -9.48
N PHE A 654 -17.17 -23.13 -9.44
CA PHE A 654 -17.85 -23.62 -10.64
C PHE A 654 -18.34 -22.49 -11.57
N ASP A 655 -18.68 -21.34 -11.01
CA ASP A 655 -19.18 -20.14 -11.71
C ASP A 655 -18.05 -19.32 -12.37
N GLN A 656 -16.80 -19.66 -12.12
CA GLN A 656 -15.62 -19.06 -12.73
C GLN A 656 -14.99 -19.92 -13.84
N LEU A 657 -15.50 -21.13 -14.12
CA LEU A 657 -14.94 -22.00 -15.16
C LEU A 657 -15.11 -21.40 -16.55
N VAL A 658 -13.99 -21.39 -17.28
CA VAL A 658 -13.90 -20.99 -18.67
C VAL A 658 -13.71 -22.24 -19.51
N HIS A 659 -14.65 -22.51 -20.41
CA HIS A 659 -14.56 -23.62 -21.37
C HIS A 659 -14.14 -23.09 -22.74
N ALA A 660 -12.90 -23.38 -23.14
CA ALA A 660 -12.31 -22.96 -24.41
C ALA A 660 -12.19 -24.15 -25.37
N SER A 661 -13.09 -24.23 -26.36
CA SER A 661 -13.03 -25.29 -27.40
C SER A 661 -11.77 -25.17 -28.24
N VAL A 662 -11.18 -26.29 -28.66
CA VAL A 662 -10.00 -26.29 -29.53
C VAL A 662 -10.42 -26.13 -31.00
N MET A 663 -9.98 -25.05 -31.63
CA MET A 663 -10.30 -24.71 -33.02
C MET A 663 -9.42 -25.48 -34.02
N SER A 664 -8.12 -25.57 -33.72
CA SER A 664 -7.14 -26.17 -34.63
C SER A 664 -5.90 -26.65 -33.88
N GLY A 665 -5.26 -27.69 -34.40
CA GLY A 665 -4.13 -28.32 -33.73
C GLY A 665 -3.86 -29.71 -34.31
N GLY A 666 -2.61 -30.19 -34.22
CA GLY A 666 -2.35 -31.62 -34.36
C GLY A 666 -2.89 -32.39 -33.15
N PRO A 667 -2.73 -33.72 -33.06
CA PRO A 667 -3.12 -34.47 -31.86
C PRO A 667 -2.43 -34.00 -30.57
N ALA A 668 -1.33 -33.26 -30.69
CA ALA A 668 -0.49 -32.82 -29.58
C ALA A 668 -0.34 -31.30 -29.48
N ASP A 669 -0.68 -30.51 -30.50
CA ASP A 669 -0.64 -29.04 -30.41
C ASP A 669 -2.08 -28.52 -30.38
N PHE A 670 -2.38 -27.47 -29.62
CA PHE A 670 -3.73 -26.89 -29.60
C PHE A 670 -3.72 -25.37 -29.75
N VAL A 671 -4.81 -24.87 -30.34
CA VAL A 671 -5.20 -23.47 -30.38
C VAL A 671 -6.68 -23.40 -30.09
N THR A 672 -7.07 -22.68 -29.05
CA THR A 672 -8.49 -22.54 -28.69
C THR A 672 -9.23 -21.57 -29.61
N VAL A 673 -10.55 -21.64 -29.61
CA VAL A 673 -11.40 -20.51 -30.02
C VAL A 673 -11.18 -19.35 -29.05
N PRO A 674 -11.37 -18.09 -29.49
CA PRO A 674 -11.36 -16.95 -28.59
C PRO A 674 -12.40 -17.11 -27.49
N VAL A 675 -12.02 -16.85 -26.24
CA VAL A 675 -12.90 -16.82 -25.08
C VAL A 675 -12.77 -15.49 -24.33
N THR A 676 -13.83 -15.11 -23.63
CA THR A 676 -13.81 -13.99 -22.71
C THR A 676 -13.98 -14.51 -21.30
N PHE A 677 -13.17 -14.02 -20.37
CA PHE A 677 -13.26 -14.37 -18.96
C PHE A 677 -12.82 -13.23 -18.08
N ALA A 678 -13.17 -13.30 -16.81
CA ALA A 678 -12.82 -12.31 -15.80
C ALA A 678 -11.77 -12.90 -14.85
N LEU A 679 -10.67 -12.19 -14.66
CA LEU A 679 -9.65 -12.52 -13.67
C LEU A 679 -9.97 -11.82 -12.36
N PRO A 680 -10.24 -12.54 -11.25
CA PRO A 680 -10.37 -11.90 -9.94
C PRO A 680 -9.02 -11.35 -9.52
N VAL A 681 -9.00 -10.07 -9.16
CA VAL A 681 -7.78 -9.36 -8.72
C VAL A 681 -7.78 -9.18 -7.21
N ALA A 682 -8.90 -8.73 -6.65
CA ALA A 682 -9.07 -8.50 -5.21
C ALA A 682 -10.55 -8.17 -4.91
N LEU A 683 -10.84 -7.81 -3.66
CA LEU A 683 -12.12 -7.24 -3.27
C LEU A 683 -11.96 -5.73 -3.05
N ALA A 684 -12.94 -4.93 -3.47
CA ALA A 684 -13.01 -3.53 -3.07
C ALA A 684 -13.32 -3.42 -1.57
N SER A 685 -13.13 -2.24 -0.97
CA SER A 685 -13.44 -1.98 0.44
C SER A 685 -14.89 -2.25 0.86
N GLY A 686 -15.81 -2.43 -0.09
CA GLY A 686 -17.20 -2.85 0.11
C GLY A 686 -17.49 -4.34 -0.13
N GLY A 687 -16.45 -5.17 -0.29
CA GLY A 687 -16.57 -6.60 -0.61
C GLY A 687 -17.00 -6.92 -2.03
N GLN A 688 -17.03 -5.93 -2.93
CA GLN A 688 -17.30 -6.16 -4.36
C GLN A 688 -16.05 -6.74 -5.02
N PRO A 689 -16.15 -7.87 -5.74
CA PRO A 689 -15.00 -8.42 -6.46
C PRO A 689 -14.54 -7.43 -7.54
N LEU A 690 -13.26 -7.13 -7.52
CA LEU A 690 -12.55 -6.41 -8.57
C LEU A 690 -12.03 -7.46 -9.54
N THR A 691 -12.43 -7.33 -10.80
CA THR A 691 -12.04 -8.26 -11.84
C THR A 691 -11.43 -7.50 -13.01
N ILE A 692 -10.51 -8.14 -13.73
CA ILE A 692 -10.01 -7.67 -15.02
C ILE A 692 -10.54 -8.60 -16.11
N THR A 693 -11.34 -8.09 -17.03
CA THR A 693 -11.82 -8.86 -18.16
C THR A 693 -10.70 -9.06 -19.18
N VAL A 694 -10.46 -10.31 -19.55
CA VAL A 694 -9.65 -10.72 -20.70
C VAL A 694 -10.60 -11.11 -21.81
N ALA A 695 -10.63 -10.34 -22.91
CA ALA A 695 -11.43 -10.60 -24.09
C ALA A 695 -10.60 -11.21 -25.22
N ASP A 696 -11.30 -11.92 -26.12
CA ASP A 696 -10.73 -12.57 -27.30
C ASP A 696 -9.49 -13.43 -26.99
N ALA A 697 -9.42 -14.00 -25.79
CA ALA A 697 -8.29 -14.78 -25.33
C ALA A 697 -8.18 -16.10 -26.12
N VAL A 698 -7.06 -16.29 -26.76
CA VAL A 698 -6.68 -17.49 -27.48
C VAL A 698 -5.53 -18.16 -26.74
N LEU A 699 -5.75 -19.39 -26.31
CA LEU A 699 -4.75 -20.20 -25.62
C LEU A 699 -4.09 -21.15 -26.62
N ARG A 700 -2.76 -21.22 -26.56
CA ARG A 700 -1.95 -22.09 -27.42
C ARG A 700 -0.98 -22.88 -26.56
N GLY A 701 -0.83 -24.17 -26.86
CA GLY A 701 0.07 -25.03 -26.10
C GLY A 701 0.23 -26.40 -26.73
N HIS A 702 0.82 -27.30 -25.96
CA HIS A 702 1.06 -28.68 -26.35
C HIS A 702 0.52 -29.62 -25.27
N VAL A 703 0.02 -30.79 -25.69
CA VAL A 703 -0.38 -31.89 -24.81
C VAL A 703 0.42 -33.11 -25.23
N ASP A 704 1.21 -33.65 -24.32
CA ASP A 704 2.03 -34.85 -24.55
C ASP A 704 1.58 -36.02 -23.68
N ALA A 705 2.45 -37.01 -23.50
CA ALA A 705 2.16 -38.20 -22.71
C ALA A 705 2.11 -37.92 -21.20
N ASP A 706 2.75 -36.83 -20.75
CA ASP A 706 2.85 -36.44 -19.35
C ASP A 706 1.78 -35.39 -18.97
N GLY A 707 1.17 -34.72 -19.97
CA GLY A 707 -0.02 -33.87 -19.77
C GLY A 707 0.01 -32.60 -20.61
N LEU A 708 -0.51 -31.51 -20.06
CA LEU A 708 -0.35 -30.17 -20.63
C LEU A 708 1.12 -29.73 -20.46
N ALA A 709 1.80 -29.45 -21.57
CA ALA A 709 3.21 -29.05 -21.56
C ALA A 709 3.38 -27.53 -21.35
N ASP A 710 4.38 -27.18 -20.56
CA ASP A 710 4.79 -25.80 -20.26
C ASP A 710 5.56 -25.15 -21.43
N PRO A 711 5.29 -23.86 -21.78
CA PRO A 711 4.22 -22.99 -21.29
C PRO A 711 2.95 -23.03 -22.15
N VAL A 712 1.83 -22.67 -21.52
CA VAL A 712 0.61 -22.28 -22.25
C VAL A 712 0.69 -20.79 -22.56
N VAL A 713 0.59 -20.42 -23.83
CA VAL A 713 0.61 -19.02 -24.27
C VAL A 713 -0.81 -18.50 -24.36
N LEU A 714 -1.09 -17.40 -23.66
CA LEU A 714 -2.32 -16.62 -23.73
C LEU A 714 -2.08 -15.40 -24.61
N ASP A 715 -2.96 -15.18 -25.58
CA ASP A 715 -2.94 -14.05 -26.53
C ASP A 715 -4.34 -13.44 -26.56
N GLY A 716 -4.52 -12.18 -26.17
CA GLY A 716 -5.85 -11.60 -25.96
C GLY A 716 -5.84 -10.09 -25.73
N GLN A 717 -6.89 -9.58 -25.08
CA GLN A 717 -7.00 -8.15 -24.74
C GLN A 717 -7.50 -7.94 -23.31
N LEU A 718 -6.95 -6.96 -22.59
CA LEU A 718 -7.41 -6.55 -21.26
C LEU A 718 -8.31 -5.32 -21.34
N SER A 719 -9.37 -5.30 -20.54
CA SER A 719 -10.25 -4.14 -20.39
C SER A 719 -9.52 -3.01 -19.66
N VAL A 720 -9.38 -1.85 -20.30
CA VAL A 720 -8.73 -0.68 -19.67
C VAL A 720 -9.58 -0.16 -18.51
N ASP A 721 -10.90 -0.11 -18.67
CA ASP A 721 -11.83 0.33 -17.63
C ASP A 721 -11.73 -0.53 -16.37
N ASP A 722 -11.57 -1.85 -16.54
CA ASP A 722 -11.45 -2.77 -15.41
C ASP A 722 -10.13 -2.59 -14.67
N ILE A 723 -9.02 -2.43 -15.40
CA ILE A 723 -7.70 -2.15 -14.79
C ILE A 723 -7.75 -0.82 -14.04
N VAL A 724 -8.34 0.21 -14.65
CA VAL A 724 -8.51 1.53 -14.01
C VAL A 724 -9.37 1.41 -12.77
N HIS A 725 -10.51 0.72 -12.85
CA HIS A 725 -11.39 0.52 -11.72
C HIS A 725 -10.69 -0.21 -10.57
N ALA A 726 -9.97 -1.30 -10.87
CA ALA A 726 -9.20 -2.05 -9.90
C ALA A 726 -8.10 -1.19 -9.25
N ALA A 727 -7.32 -0.45 -10.04
CA ALA A 727 -6.25 0.42 -9.52
C ALA A 727 -6.79 1.57 -8.65
N VAL A 728 -7.90 2.20 -9.06
CA VAL A 728 -8.59 3.24 -8.30
C VAL A 728 -9.13 2.69 -6.98
N ALA A 729 -9.71 1.49 -7.00
CA ALA A 729 -10.28 0.86 -5.82
C ALA A 729 -9.22 0.33 -4.85
N LEU A 730 -8.11 -0.23 -5.35
CA LEU A 730 -7.09 -0.90 -4.54
C LEU A 730 -5.99 0.02 -4.06
N ALA A 731 -5.41 0.79 -4.97
CA ALA A 731 -4.25 1.63 -4.68
C ALA A 731 -4.63 3.11 -4.52
N GLY A 732 -5.92 3.42 -4.58
CA GLY A 732 -6.45 4.76 -4.40
C GLY A 732 -6.12 5.72 -5.54
N PHE A 733 -5.49 5.28 -6.63
CA PHE A 733 -5.19 6.11 -7.78
C PHE A 733 -6.43 6.87 -8.25
N ASP A 734 -6.24 8.05 -8.84
CA ASP A 734 -7.30 8.62 -9.66
C ASP A 734 -7.25 8.00 -11.07
N GLU A 735 -8.38 8.12 -11.77
CA GLU A 735 -8.55 7.60 -13.13
C GLU A 735 -7.50 8.16 -14.09
N ALA A 736 -7.18 9.46 -13.99
CA ALA A 736 -6.24 10.11 -14.90
C ALA A 736 -4.79 9.63 -14.70
N GLY A 737 -4.36 9.49 -13.45
CA GLY A 737 -3.04 8.96 -13.09
C GLY A 737 -2.88 7.50 -13.49
N THR A 738 -3.93 6.71 -13.32
CA THR A 738 -3.93 5.31 -13.78
C THR A 738 -3.84 5.24 -15.30
N LEU A 739 -4.67 6.00 -16.02
CA LEU A 739 -4.65 6.05 -17.48
C LEU A 739 -3.29 6.51 -18.02
N ALA A 740 -2.62 7.47 -17.38
CA ALA A 740 -1.28 7.91 -17.77
C ALA A 740 -0.23 6.80 -17.60
N LEU A 741 -0.32 6.01 -16.52
CA LEU A 741 0.54 4.84 -16.31
C LEU A 741 0.31 3.78 -17.38
N LEU A 742 -0.96 3.41 -17.63
CA LEU A 742 -1.33 2.42 -18.65
C LEU A 742 -0.94 2.90 -20.07
N ALA A 743 -1.10 4.20 -20.35
CA ALA A 743 -0.67 4.82 -21.59
C ALA A 743 0.84 4.69 -21.80
N GLY A 744 1.65 4.86 -20.74
CA GLY A 744 3.09 4.66 -20.79
C GLY A 744 3.48 3.21 -21.12
N VAL A 745 2.73 2.25 -20.59
CA VAL A 745 2.95 0.81 -20.79
C VAL A 745 2.53 0.34 -22.19
N TRP A 746 1.34 0.72 -22.65
CA TRP A 746 0.75 0.23 -23.91
C TRP A 746 0.86 1.20 -25.09
N GLY A 747 1.37 2.42 -24.87
CA GLY A 747 1.62 3.41 -25.91
C GLY A 747 0.35 4.06 -26.49
N PHE A 748 -0.68 4.31 -25.67
CA PHE A 748 -1.91 5.00 -26.09
C PHE A 748 -2.02 6.43 -25.53
N ASP A 749 -2.96 7.25 -26.03
CA ASP A 749 -3.23 8.60 -25.49
C ASP A 749 -4.13 8.50 -24.24
N PRO A 750 -3.68 8.91 -23.05
CA PRO A 750 -4.50 8.82 -21.83
C PRO A 750 -5.75 9.70 -21.86
N ALA A 751 -5.84 10.69 -22.77
CA ALA A 751 -7.05 11.50 -22.96
C ALA A 751 -8.11 10.82 -23.86
N ASP A 752 -7.73 9.76 -24.58
CA ASP A 752 -8.60 8.96 -25.44
C ASP A 752 -8.21 7.47 -25.32
N PRO A 753 -8.36 6.87 -24.12
CA PRO A 753 -7.90 5.52 -23.89
C PRO A 753 -8.70 4.52 -24.72
N PRO A 754 -8.05 3.50 -25.30
CA PRO A 754 -8.78 2.42 -25.96
C PRO A 754 -9.57 1.64 -24.92
N ALA A 755 -10.70 1.07 -25.31
CA ALA A 755 -11.46 0.18 -24.40
C ALA A 755 -10.66 -1.09 -24.03
N TRP A 756 -9.76 -1.51 -24.93
CA TRP A 756 -9.01 -2.76 -24.82
C TRP A 756 -7.54 -2.54 -25.17
N VAL A 757 -6.65 -3.18 -24.43
CA VAL A 757 -5.20 -3.21 -24.72
C VAL A 757 -4.73 -4.65 -24.94
N PRO A 758 -3.83 -4.91 -25.92
CA PRO A 758 -3.39 -6.27 -26.18
C PRO A 758 -2.51 -6.82 -25.06
N ILE A 759 -2.62 -8.12 -24.81
CA ILE A 759 -1.77 -8.88 -23.90
C ILE A 759 -1.29 -10.16 -24.59
N GLU A 760 -0.02 -10.47 -24.43
CA GLU A 760 0.54 -11.80 -24.70
C GLU A 760 1.28 -12.26 -23.45
N ALA A 761 1.03 -13.47 -22.97
CA ALA A 761 1.63 -13.99 -21.75
C ALA A 761 1.92 -15.49 -21.85
N ALA A 762 3.05 -15.92 -21.29
CA ALA A 762 3.39 -17.32 -21.08
C ALA A 762 3.00 -17.73 -19.66
N LEU A 763 2.17 -18.77 -19.54
CA LEU A 763 1.68 -19.33 -18.29
C LEU A 763 2.46 -20.60 -17.99
N THR A 764 3.22 -20.56 -16.90
CA THR A 764 4.02 -21.69 -16.42
C THR A 764 3.10 -22.75 -15.84
N LEU A 765 3.33 -24.02 -16.16
CA LEU A 765 2.55 -25.15 -15.63
C LEU A 765 3.36 -25.98 -14.63
N GLU A 766 2.68 -26.45 -13.59
CA GLU A 766 3.12 -27.45 -12.60
C GLU A 766 2.30 -28.74 -12.66
#